data_AF-A0A976H3Z4-F1
#
_entry.id   AF-A0A976H3Z4-F1
#
_cell.length_a   1.000
_cell.length_b   1.000
_cell.length_c   1.000
_cell.angle_alpha   90.00
_cell.angle_beta   90.00
_cell.angle_gamma   90.00
#
_symmetry.space_group_name_H-M   'P 1'
#
loop_
_entity.id
_entity.type
_entity.pdbx_description
1 polymer ?
#
loop_
_entity_poly.entity_id
_entity_poly.type
_entity_poly.pdbx_seq_one_letter_code
_entity_poly.pdbx_strand_id
1 'polypeptide(L)'
;MKTKKRFISQIGQQRGFALPMTVMAIAGMMLFVVGSLSVFTLERKTARSYSHAARAEMAVESGLADAIATLSPIAAADDSLVFRVDDPDQPLIEAVGHQPSREQFFTFGARFDLQRQQWRVLPLVSGVKESHAGDRRIDGVALAHSLRMAHLPTIVSMNRYDRNVPRGAWVDVPESSATHTMRYAWWVEDLSGRLDGMRAGTEPRREALGPQEIQYFTLFDPRAQSKPAVSAQDRLVAQRTSLKTPAGTRLVLGEVDAAQVEPYISYQLPAPQRRVPLIPHGFGYADAGRPARNLSDLIAQGNVDEIAAHIDRNLPDFTNRRGAFPASEDYTKTIAASIIDFADADHDATVGSGYRGVDSYPFVNELFDRYEWVSTDLSQRTLTIRISTYVELWNLSQQSVRGTFQLTNINRHEIVIPLVGSRPFGTTTFPAQSVSIPPNGFVVKLCGERECVFPIGVFPPSELNFPATATTTSSFELLWNGRLVDTARGGLQRTAGNLRGGASQRKWKGNGSPAHDHSIGQHGDPRASHYINTWVYANDYDQNSNWGGRALKRGVHSSRPFREVSLLHWPDRGWNSTPGISASRDAVLPTALNLPANQPQMAPAWMANRPLQSLAEIGHIFDPAQWRDVELSSFAADARAGGGITLAIGRPEYAAFDREGRRAAQLLDLFALTPKPQDDLPRININTASREVLRCLIAGQELSRDPQLGPIFPPSHQAVGDRFADAVIATRNRAPLRSISDLNLIRLHPGQMRNYNNPQADTEPFFGSRLSYPNSSQPEDSWDDAGREELFQRVSSLVTFQSKTFRIVVAGQVLNQAGAVIGRKVREYVIEIAPARDEQGAIIPNQPLQIRTLLMRNL
;
A
#
# COMPACT_ATOMS: atom_id res chain seq x y z
N MET A 1 70.81 -95.60 27.82
CA MET A 1 70.68 -95.70 29.30
C MET A 1 69.23 -95.39 29.66
N LYS A 2 68.46 -96.41 30.13
CA LYS A 2 67.16 -96.36 30.86
C LYS A 2 65.99 -95.55 30.23
N THR A 3 64.74 -95.99 30.05
CA THR A 3 63.98 -97.25 30.26
C THR A 3 62.55 -97.02 29.70
N LYS A 4 61.85 -98.13 29.39
CA LYS A 4 60.40 -98.40 29.60
C LYS A 4 59.32 -97.99 28.56
N LYS A 5 58.68 -99.08 28.07
CA LYS A 5 57.25 -99.46 28.16
C LYS A 5 56.31 -99.22 26.98
N ARG A 6 56.00 -100.35 26.31
CA ARG A 6 54.68 -100.96 26.02
C ARG A 6 53.52 -100.03 25.62
N PHE A 7 52.88 -100.33 24.49
CA PHE A 7 51.51 -100.88 24.48
C PHE A 7 51.24 -101.69 23.19
N ILE A 8 50.35 -102.67 23.34
CA ILE A 8 50.03 -103.81 22.46
C ILE A 8 48.79 -103.49 21.59
N SER A 9 48.67 -104.17 20.43
CA SER A 9 47.40 -104.54 19.75
C SER A 9 46.68 -103.39 19.00
N GLN A 10 46.12 -103.51 17.79
CA GLN A 10 45.52 -104.65 17.09
C GLN A 10 45.40 -104.32 15.60
N ILE A 11 45.55 -105.34 14.74
CA ILE A 11 45.22 -105.31 13.31
C ILE A 11 43.70 -105.41 13.17
N GLY A 12 43.09 -104.54 12.36
CA GLY A 12 41.68 -104.68 11.97
C GLY A 12 41.16 -103.56 11.07
N GLN A 13 41.04 -103.88 9.77
CA GLN A 13 40.12 -103.30 8.78
C GLN A 13 40.03 -101.76 8.62
N GLN A 14 40.43 -101.26 7.45
CA GLN A 14 39.57 -100.50 6.53
C GLN A 14 40.33 -100.15 5.24
N ARG A 15 40.11 -100.93 4.18
CA ARG A 15 40.32 -100.48 2.80
C ARG A 15 39.02 -99.79 2.37
N GLY A 16 39.05 -98.49 2.10
CA GLY A 16 37.90 -97.79 1.51
C GLY A 16 37.72 -96.28 1.76
N PHE A 17 38.59 -95.58 2.49
CA PHE A 17 38.31 -94.19 2.94
C PHE A 17 39.13 -93.06 2.29
N ALA A 18 40.09 -93.36 1.41
CA ALA A 18 40.94 -92.33 0.79
C ALA A 18 40.23 -91.56 -0.35
N LEU A 19 39.39 -92.25 -1.13
CA LEU A 19 38.66 -91.66 -2.26
C LEU A 19 37.51 -90.71 -1.81
N PRO A 20 36.69 -91.05 -0.79
CA PRO A 20 35.68 -90.13 -0.28
C PRO A 20 36.28 -88.87 0.36
N MET A 21 37.41 -89.00 1.07
CA MET A 21 38.12 -87.88 1.69
C MET A 21 38.73 -86.93 0.67
N THR A 22 39.30 -87.43 -0.42
CA THR A 22 39.83 -86.57 -1.50
C THR A 22 38.71 -85.90 -2.28
N VAL A 23 37.59 -86.57 -2.54
CA VAL A 23 36.40 -85.95 -3.14
C VAL A 23 35.78 -84.89 -2.23
N MET A 24 35.68 -85.13 -0.91
CA MET A 24 35.23 -84.12 0.05
C MET A 24 36.20 -82.94 0.16
N ALA A 25 37.52 -83.18 0.13
CA ALA A 25 38.52 -82.11 0.17
C ALA A 25 38.49 -81.24 -1.10
N ILE A 26 38.36 -81.86 -2.28
CA ILE A 26 38.21 -81.15 -3.56
C ILE A 26 36.88 -80.39 -3.60
N ALA A 27 35.78 -80.98 -3.15
CA ALA A 27 34.49 -80.31 -3.06
C ALA A 27 34.53 -79.12 -2.08
N GLY A 28 35.20 -79.29 -0.94
CA GLY A 28 35.43 -78.21 0.03
C GLY A 28 36.29 -77.07 -0.53
N MET A 29 37.35 -77.39 -1.28
CA MET A 29 38.17 -76.39 -1.98
C MET A 29 37.39 -75.67 -3.08
N MET A 30 36.58 -76.39 -3.88
CA MET A 30 35.71 -75.77 -4.89
C MET A 30 34.69 -74.83 -4.26
N LEU A 31 34.03 -75.24 -3.17
CA LEU A 31 33.11 -74.39 -2.43
C LEU A 31 33.80 -73.15 -1.85
N PHE A 32 35.04 -73.30 -1.37
CA PHE A 32 35.82 -72.17 -0.87
C PHE A 32 36.21 -71.19 -1.99
N VAL A 33 36.61 -71.69 -3.16
CA VAL A 33 36.95 -70.85 -4.34
C VAL A 33 35.71 -70.15 -4.87
N VAL A 34 34.57 -70.84 -4.99
CA VAL A 34 33.30 -70.26 -5.42
C VAL A 34 32.79 -69.24 -4.40
N GLY A 35 32.91 -69.52 -3.10
CA GLY A 35 32.59 -68.59 -2.03
C GLY A 35 33.47 -67.34 -2.07
N SER A 36 34.78 -67.50 -2.27
CA SER A 36 35.75 -66.40 -2.39
C SER A 36 35.47 -65.52 -3.63
N LEU A 37 35.22 -66.13 -4.79
CA LEU A 37 34.83 -65.40 -6.01
C LEU A 37 33.49 -64.68 -5.86
N SER A 38 32.55 -65.26 -5.13
CA SER A 38 31.26 -64.61 -4.81
C SER A 38 31.44 -63.40 -3.89
N VAL A 39 32.33 -63.50 -2.89
CA VAL A 39 32.69 -62.37 -2.01
C VAL A 39 33.41 -61.27 -2.80
N PHE A 40 34.39 -61.60 -3.64
CA PHE A 40 35.10 -60.61 -4.46
C PHE A 40 34.19 -59.93 -5.48
N THR A 41 33.21 -60.65 -6.05
CA THR A 41 32.23 -60.04 -6.95
C THR A 41 31.25 -59.14 -6.20
N LEU A 42 30.89 -59.49 -4.96
CA LEU A 42 30.09 -58.64 -4.08
C LEU A 42 30.85 -57.37 -3.69
N GLU A 43 32.10 -57.49 -3.26
CA GLU A 43 32.99 -56.37 -2.91
C GLU A 43 33.24 -55.45 -4.12
N ARG A 44 33.44 -56.01 -5.30
CA ARG A 44 33.62 -55.21 -6.52
C ARG A 44 32.34 -54.47 -6.91
N LYS A 45 31.16 -55.08 -6.68
CA LYS A 45 29.86 -54.42 -6.90
C LYS A 45 29.61 -53.33 -5.87
N THR A 46 29.88 -53.57 -4.59
CA THR A 46 29.72 -52.57 -3.54
C THR A 46 30.72 -51.42 -3.71
N ALA A 47 32.00 -51.69 -3.99
CA ALA A 47 33.00 -50.65 -4.24
C ALA A 47 32.67 -49.78 -5.47
N ARG A 48 32.17 -50.38 -6.55
CA ARG A 48 31.66 -49.63 -7.71
C ARG A 48 30.45 -48.78 -7.35
N SER A 49 29.49 -49.33 -6.59
CA SER A 49 28.32 -48.60 -6.10
C SER A 49 28.72 -47.40 -5.24
N TYR A 50 29.64 -47.57 -4.29
CA TYR A 50 30.20 -46.47 -3.49
C TYR A 50 30.91 -45.42 -4.34
N SER A 51 31.70 -45.84 -5.33
CA SER A 51 32.37 -44.91 -6.25
C SER A 51 31.37 -44.13 -7.10
N HIS A 52 30.31 -44.77 -7.60
CA HIS A 52 29.24 -44.09 -8.35
C HIS A 52 28.46 -43.12 -7.47
N ALA A 53 28.18 -43.48 -6.22
CA ALA A 53 27.54 -42.60 -5.24
C ALA A 53 28.41 -41.39 -4.88
N ALA A 54 29.72 -41.58 -4.67
CA ALA A 54 30.67 -40.50 -4.40
C ALA A 54 30.81 -39.54 -5.60
N ARG A 55 30.83 -40.06 -6.84
CA ARG A 55 30.83 -39.22 -8.05
C ARG A 55 29.50 -38.46 -8.22
N ALA A 56 28.37 -39.09 -7.94
CA ALA A 56 27.07 -38.41 -7.94
C ALA A 56 27.02 -37.30 -6.88
N GLU A 57 27.69 -37.50 -5.74
CA GLU A 57 27.87 -36.48 -4.71
C GLU A 57 28.74 -35.31 -5.19
N MET A 58 29.87 -35.57 -5.84
CA MET A 58 30.69 -34.51 -6.45
C MET A 58 29.90 -33.69 -7.48
N ALA A 59 29.04 -34.34 -8.28
CA ALA A 59 28.14 -33.64 -9.19
C ALA A 59 27.12 -32.76 -8.45
N VAL A 60 26.58 -33.24 -7.32
CA VAL A 60 25.70 -32.42 -6.46
C VAL A 60 26.44 -31.21 -5.87
N GLU A 61 27.67 -31.39 -5.37
CA GLU A 61 28.46 -30.26 -4.84
C GLU A 61 28.81 -29.25 -5.93
N SER A 62 29.12 -29.72 -7.15
CA SER A 62 29.35 -28.84 -8.31
C SER A 62 28.09 -28.06 -8.68
N GLY A 63 26.93 -28.73 -8.68
CA GLY A 63 25.65 -28.07 -8.95
C GLY A 63 25.23 -27.09 -7.86
N LEU A 64 25.55 -27.36 -6.58
CA LEU A 64 25.33 -26.41 -5.50
C LEU A 64 26.21 -25.16 -5.66
N ALA A 65 27.49 -25.34 -6.00
CA ALA A 65 28.40 -24.22 -6.24
C ALA A 65 27.92 -23.34 -7.40
N ASP A 66 27.44 -23.95 -8.49
CA ASP A 66 26.86 -23.24 -9.64
C ASP A 66 25.56 -22.48 -9.26
N ALA A 67 24.67 -23.11 -8.50
CA ALA A 67 23.45 -22.46 -7.99
C ALA A 67 23.78 -21.25 -7.09
N ILE A 68 24.73 -21.40 -6.17
CA ILE A 68 25.19 -20.31 -5.29
C ILE A 68 25.84 -19.20 -6.12
N ALA A 69 26.67 -19.53 -7.11
CA ALA A 69 27.31 -18.54 -7.97
C ALA A 69 26.28 -17.72 -8.77
N THR A 70 25.21 -18.38 -9.25
CA THR A 70 24.12 -17.72 -9.98
C THR A 70 23.26 -16.85 -9.07
N LEU A 71 22.99 -17.30 -7.84
CA LEU A 71 22.13 -16.62 -6.89
C LEU A 71 22.82 -15.45 -6.16
N SER A 72 24.14 -15.55 -5.95
CA SER A 72 24.92 -14.59 -5.16
C SER A 72 24.77 -13.14 -5.63
N PRO A 73 24.86 -12.79 -6.93
CA PRO A 73 24.70 -11.42 -7.39
C PRO A 73 23.32 -10.80 -7.13
N ILE A 74 22.29 -11.65 -7.02
CA ILE A 74 20.92 -11.25 -6.69
C ILE A 74 20.81 -11.05 -5.18
N ALA A 75 21.15 -12.07 -4.40
CA ALA A 75 21.03 -12.02 -2.94
C ALA A 75 21.99 -11.01 -2.27
N ALA A 76 23.10 -10.66 -2.93
CA ALA A 76 24.05 -9.65 -2.45
C ALA A 76 23.49 -8.22 -2.45
N ALA A 77 22.49 -7.93 -3.28
CA ALA A 77 22.05 -6.57 -3.56
C ALA A 77 20.68 -6.26 -2.93
N ASP A 78 20.49 -5.03 -2.45
CA ASP A 78 19.23 -4.56 -1.84
C ASP A 78 18.31 -3.84 -2.82
N ASP A 79 18.63 -3.91 -4.11
CA ASP A 79 17.85 -3.36 -5.22
C ASP A 79 17.42 -4.46 -6.21
N SER A 80 17.69 -5.73 -5.87
CA SER A 80 17.30 -6.89 -6.66
C SER A 80 15.85 -7.29 -6.44
N LEU A 81 15.23 -7.89 -7.44
CA LEU A 81 13.90 -8.48 -7.37
C LEU A 81 14.00 -10.00 -7.43
N VAL A 82 13.15 -10.70 -6.69
CA VAL A 82 12.93 -12.14 -6.85
C VAL A 82 11.46 -12.34 -7.16
N PHE A 83 11.17 -13.03 -8.25
CA PHE A 83 9.80 -13.24 -8.71
C PHE A 83 9.62 -14.61 -9.33
N ARG A 84 8.38 -15.07 -9.40
CA ARG A 84 8.02 -16.28 -10.14
C ARG A 84 7.16 -15.93 -11.35
N VAL A 85 7.28 -16.75 -12.38
CA VAL A 85 6.36 -16.75 -13.52
C VAL A 85 5.78 -18.15 -13.64
N ASP A 86 4.45 -18.25 -13.58
CA ASP A 86 3.76 -19.53 -13.71
C ASP A 86 3.91 -20.06 -15.15
N ASP A 87 4.00 -21.39 -15.30
CA ASP A 87 4.08 -22.04 -16.60
C ASP A 87 2.72 -21.93 -17.32
N PRO A 88 2.61 -21.18 -18.43
CA PRO A 88 1.31 -20.98 -19.05
C PRO A 88 0.75 -22.23 -19.76
N ASP A 89 1.52 -23.34 -19.88
CA ASP A 89 1.09 -24.60 -20.53
C ASP A 89 0.48 -25.56 -19.51
N GLN A 90 0.77 -25.33 -18.23
CA GLN A 90 0.07 -25.92 -17.10
C GLN A 90 -0.37 -24.81 -16.15
N PRO A 91 -1.31 -23.94 -16.60
CA PRO A 91 -1.84 -22.92 -15.71
C PRO A 91 -2.44 -23.60 -14.48
N LEU A 92 -2.46 -22.89 -13.35
CA LEU A 92 -3.22 -23.25 -12.16
C LEU A 92 -4.71 -23.38 -12.54
N ILE A 93 -5.12 -24.51 -13.10
CA ILE A 93 -6.53 -24.80 -13.37
C ILE A 93 -7.15 -25.20 -12.03
N GLU A 94 -8.18 -24.47 -11.62
CA GLU A 94 -9.09 -24.91 -10.56
C GLU A 94 -9.62 -26.29 -10.91
N ALA A 95 -9.11 -27.33 -10.24
CA ALA A 95 -9.77 -28.61 -10.29
C ALA A 95 -11.13 -28.45 -9.60
N VAL A 96 -12.20 -28.49 -10.38
CA VAL A 96 -13.55 -28.73 -9.86
C VAL A 96 -13.52 -30.10 -9.19
N GLY A 97 -13.43 -30.09 -7.86
CA GLY A 97 -13.25 -31.27 -7.02
C GLY A 97 -11.80 -31.45 -6.57
N HIS A 98 -11.61 -31.46 -5.25
CA HIS A 98 -10.49 -31.80 -4.33
C HIS A 98 -9.15 -32.45 -4.81
N GLN A 99 -8.80 -32.49 -6.10
CA GLN A 99 -7.51 -32.95 -6.61
C GLN A 99 -6.69 -31.73 -7.05
N PRO A 100 -5.84 -31.17 -6.18
CA PRO A 100 -5.02 -30.01 -6.52
C PRO A 100 -4.02 -30.35 -7.64
N SER A 101 -3.99 -29.51 -8.69
CA SER A 101 -3.00 -29.56 -9.75
C SER A 101 -1.60 -29.20 -9.21
N ARG A 102 -0.54 -29.73 -9.83
CA ARG A 102 0.84 -29.40 -9.47
C ARG A 102 1.18 -28.00 -9.98
N GLU A 103 1.61 -27.10 -9.11
CA GLU A 103 2.09 -25.77 -9.49
C GLU A 103 3.41 -25.91 -10.27
N GLN A 104 3.42 -25.50 -11.53
CA GLN A 104 4.65 -25.39 -12.32
C GLN A 104 4.94 -23.91 -12.53
N PHE A 105 6.09 -23.47 -12.03
CA PHE A 105 6.56 -22.11 -12.18
C PHE A 105 8.08 -22.06 -12.29
N PHE A 106 8.59 -20.94 -12.78
CA PHE A 106 10.01 -20.65 -12.83
C PHE A 106 10.31 -19.48 -11.91
N THR A 107 11.33 -19.63 -11.05
CA THR A 107 11.83 -18.55 -10.20
C THR A 107 12.93 -17.79 -10.94
N PHE A 108 12.88 -16.46 -10.86
CA PHE A 108 13.86 -15.57 -11.44
C PHE A 108 14.40 -14.61 -10.38
N GLY A 109 15.67 -14.28 -10.49
CA GLY A 109 16.25 -13.10 -9.88
C GLY A 109 16.45 -12.02 -10.94
N ALA A 110 16.24 -10.76 -10.58
CA ALA A 110 16.54 -9.64 -11.46
C ALA A 110 17.30 -8.53 -10.75
N ARG A 111 18.17 -7.87 -11.49
CA ARG A 111 18.94 -6.72 -11.04
C ARG A 111 19.01 -5.68 -12.15
N PHE A 112 18.93 -4.40 -11.80
CA PHE A 112 18.99 -3.34 -12.79
C PHE A 112 20.45 -3.09 -13.22
N ASP A 113 20.72 -3.12 -14.52
CA ASP A 113 22.00 -2.76 -15.13
C ASP A 113 22.02 -1.25 -15.39
N LEU A 114 22.79 -0.51 -14.58
CA LEU A 114 22.92 0.94 -14.67
C LEU A 114 23.57 1.41 -15.98
N GLN A 115 24.43 0.62 -16.59
CA GLN A 115 25.11 1.00 -17.83
C GLN A 115 24.17 0.89 -19.03
N ARG A 116 23.37 -0.18 -19.05
CA ARG A 116 22.40 -0.43 -20.13
C ARG A 116 21.04 0.21 -19.88
N GLN A 117 20.76 0.65 -18.66
CA GLN A 117 19.43 1.08 -18.21
C GLN A 117 18.37 0.01 -18.50
N GLN A 118 18.67 -1.26 -18.17
CA GLN A 118 17.79 -2.41 -18.44
C GLN A 118 17.83 -3.39 -17.28
N TRP A 119 16.78 -4.21 -17.11
CA TRP A 119 16.83 -5.29 -16.12
C TRP A 119 17.65 -6.47 -16.66
N ARG A 120 18.63 -6.92 -15.90
CA ARG A 120 19.30 -8.21 -16.10
C ARG A 120 18.55 -9.27 -15.30
N VAL A 121 18.03 -10.28 -16.00
CA VAL A 121 17.19 -11.34 -15.42
C VAL A 121 17.93 -12.68 -15.50
N LEU A 122 17.92 -13.39 -14.38
CA LEU A 122 18.60 -14.64 -14.13
C LEU A 122 17.57 -15.71 -13.79
N PRO A 123 17.33 -16.69 -14.68
CA PRO A 123 16.55 -17.88 -14.32
C PRO A 123 17.28 -18.63 -13.20
N LEU A 124 16.59 -18.89 -12.09
CA LEU A 124 17.17 -19.62 -10.96
C LEU A 124 17.00 -21.14 -11.16
N VAL A 125 17.53 -21.61 -12.28
CA VAL A 125 17.51 -23.00 -12.73
C VAL A 125 18.78 -23.31 -13.53
N SER A 126 19.27 -24.55 -13.44
CA SER A 126 20.48 -24.98 -14.15
C SER A 126 20.35 -24.94 -15.67
N GLY A 127 21.45 -24.59 -16.34
CA GLY A 127 21.65 -24.71 -17.78
C GLY A 127 20.89 -23.70 -18.65
N VAL A 128 20.26 -22.68 -18.05
CA VAL A 128 19.67 -21.55 -18.78
C VAL A 128 20.53 -20.32 -18.58
N LYS A 129 20.85 -19.63 -19.67
CA LYS A 129 21.64 -18.39 -19.62
C LYS A 129 20.78 -17.20 -19.21
N GLU A 130 21.45 -16.21 -18.63
CA GLU A 130 20.88 -14.91 -18.32
C GLU A 130 20.36 -14.18 -19.57
N SER A 131 19.37 -13.32 -19.36
CA SER A 131 18.81 -12.45 -20.38
C SER A 131 18.70 -11.01 -19.89
N HIS A 132 18.66 -10.06 -20.83
CA HIS A 132 18.31 -8.67 -20.53
C HIS A 132 16.83 -8.47 -20.90
N ALA A 133 16.05 -7.88 -20.00
CA ALA A 133 14.62 -7.71 -20.14
C ALA A 133 14.24 -6.23 -20.01
N GLY A 134 13.94 -5.61 -21.15
CA GLY A 134 13.26 -4.31 -21.26
C GLY A 134 14.02 -3.09 -20.73
N ASP A 135 13.66 -1.91 -21.24
CA ASP A 135 14.28 -0.62 -20.89
C ASP A 135 13.90 -0.11 -19.48
N ARG A 136 12.78 -0.56 -18.91
CA ARG A 136 12.30 -0.13 -17.57
C ARG A 136 11.44 -1.15 -16.82
N ARG A 137 10.85 -2.11 -17.53
CA ARG A 137 9.99 -3.16 -16.99
C ARG A 137 10.38 -4.51 -17.55
N ILE A 138 10.24 -5.53 -16.71
CA ILE A 138 10.45 -6.93 -17.07
C ILE A 138 9.17 -7.47 -17.69
N ASP A 139 9.26 -8.08 -18.87
CA ASP A 139 8.15 -8.79 -19.52
C ASP A 139 8.18 -10.27 -19.11
N GLY A 140 7.30 -10.64 -18.17
CA GLY A 140 7.17 -12.01 -17.67
C GLY A 140 6.68 -13.01 -18.74
N VAL A 141 5.86 -12.55 -19.69
CA VAL A 141 5.31 -13.42 -20.76
C VAL A 141 6.42 -13.82 -21.72
N ALA A 142 7.26 -12.88 -22.12
CA ALA A 142 8.41 -13.14 -22.97
C ALA A 142 9.43 -14.10 -22.29
N LEU A 143 9.63 -13.96 -20.98
CA LEU A 143 10.50 -14.84 -20.19
C LEU A 143 9.94 -16.27 -20.14
N ALA A 144 8.66 -16.44 -19.83
CA ALA A 144 8.01 -17.75 -19.80
C ALA A 144 8.10 -18.46 -21.17
N HIS A 145 7.83 -17.73 -22.25
CA HIS A 145 7.95 -18.27 -23.61
C HIS A 145 9.37 -18.75 -23.93
N SER A 146 10.38 -18.00 -23.50
CA SER A 146 11.79 -18.35 -23.71
C SER A 146 12.19 -19.64 -22.99
N LEU A 147 11.71 -19.86 -21.76
CA LEU A 147 11.99 -21.08 -21.01
C LEU A 147 11.32 -22.33 -21.59
N ARG A 148 10.14 -22.19 -22.21
CA ARG A 148 9.48 -23.30 -22.91
C ARG A 148 10.30 -23.81 -24.08
N MET A 149 10.82 -22.89 -24.89
CA MET A 149 11.65 -23.22 -26.05
C MET A 149 12.96 -23.93 -25.64
N ALA A 150 13.35 -23.84 -24.37
CA ALA A 150 14.51 -24.56 -23.83
C ALA A 150 14.23 -26.03 -23.45
N HIS A 151 12.98 -26.52 -23.54
CA HIS A 151 12.58 -27.91 -23.29
C HIS A 151 13.12 -28.51 -21.97
N LEU A 152 12.96 -27.79 -20.85
CA LEU A 152 13.53 -28.18 -19.56
C LEU A 152 12.88 -29.46 -18.97
N PRO A 153 13.63 -30.55 -18.77
CA PRO A 153 13.09 -31.78 -18.19
C PRO A 153 12.88 -31.66 -16.68
N THR A 154 12.00 -32.50 -16.14
CA THR A 154 11.85 -32.70 -14.69
C THR A 154 13.14 -33.29 -14.11
N ILE A 155 13.73 -32.60 -13.13
CA ILE A 155 14.99 -33.01 -12.49
C ILE A 155 14.75 -34.18 -11.53
N VAL A 156 13.67 -34.11 -10.74
CA VAL A 156 13.30 -35.13 -9.75
C VAL A 156 11.80 -35.08 -9.47
N SER A 157 11.20 -36.23 -9.17
CA SER A 157 9.91 -36.26 -8.47
C SER A 157 10.21 -36.04 -7.00
N MET A 158 9.86 -34.88 -6.46
CA MET A 158 9.84 -34.71 -5.01
C MET A 158 8.68 -35.54 -4.42
N ASN A 159 8.67 -35.67 -3.08
CA ASN A 159 7.65 -36.37 -2.29
C ASN A 159 6.24 -36.26 -2.90
N ARG A 160 5.38 -37.27 -2.74
CA ARG A 160 3.98 -37.28 -3.23
C ARG A 160 3.16 -36.04 -2.87
N TYR A 161 3.57 -35.29 -1.85
CA TYR A 161 2.93 -34.08 -1.35
C TYR A 161 3.57 -32.77 -1.80
N ASP A 162 4.79 -32.80 -2.33
CA ASP A 162 5.40 -31.58 -2.87
C ASP A 162 4.73 -31.27 -4.21
N ARG A 163 4.01 -30.14 -4.26
CA ARG A 163 3.21 -29.76 -5.42
C ARG A 163 4.07 -29.18 -6.55
N ASN A 164 5.29 -28.75 -6.23
CA ASN A 164 6.19 -28.13 -7.20
C ASN A 164 7.06 -29.19 -7.88
N VAL A 165 7.09 -29.17 -9.22
CA VAL A 165 7.91 -30.09 -10.00
C VAL A 165 9.19 -29.38 -10.41
N PRO A 166 10.35 -29.69 -9.79
CA PRO A 166 11.60 -29.02 -10.13
C PRO A 166 12.00 -29.41 -11.57
N ARG A 167 12.12 -28.39 -12.43
CA ARG A 167 12.58 -28.50 -13.81
C ARG A 167 13.91 -27.78 -13.97
N GLY A 168 14.75 -28.27 -14.89
CA GLY A 168 15.99 -27.61 -15.25
C GLY A 168 16.82 -28.43 -16.21
N ALA A 169 17.78 -27.77 -16.87
CA ALA A 169 18.63 -28.42 -17.84
C ALA A 169 19.79 -29.12 -17.13
N TRP A 170 20.10 -30.33 -17.60
CA TRP A 170 21.27 -31.07 -17.13
C TRP A 170 22.54 -30.41 -17.68
N VAL A 171 23.49 -30.11 -16.79
CA VAL A 171 24.78 -29.53 -17.12
C VAL A 171 25.87 -30.56 -16.85
N ASP A 172 26.70 -30.84 -17.86
CA ASP A 172 27.82 -31.77 -17.73
C ASP A 172 28.98 -31.13 -16.97
N VAL A 173 29.60 -31.89 -16.07
CA VAL A 173 30.80 -31.46 -15.33
C VAL A 173 32.01 -31.59 -16.27
N PRO A 174 32.81 -30.52 -16.47
CA PRO A 174 33.93 -30.52 -17.43
C PRO A 174 34.98 -31.61 -17.21
N GLU A 175 35.18 -32.04 -15.96
CA GLU A 175 36.16 -33.06 -15.54
C GLU A 175 35.62 -34.51 -15.59
N SER A 176 34.88 -34.84 -16.65
CA SER A 176 34.45 -36.23 -16.85
C SER A 176 35.60 -37.10 -17.37
N SER A 177 35.90 -38.20 -16.68
CA SER A 177 36.84 -39.22 -17.17
C SER A 177 36.35 -39.83 -18.49
N ALA A 178 37.24 -40.34 -19.36
CA ALA A 178 36.88 -41.00 -20.63
C ALA A 178 35.90 -42.21 -20.52
N THR A 179 35.52 -42.62 -19.31
CA THR A 179 34.65 -43.78 -19.03
C THR A 179 33.30 -43.41 -18.43
N HIS A 180 33.12 -42.19 -17.90
CA HIS A 180 31.93 -41.77 -17.17
C HIS A 180 31.69 -40.27 -17.29
N THR A 181 30.45 -39.88 -17.61
CA THR A 181 30.02 -38.47 -17.62
C THR A 181 29.29 -38.17 -16.31
N MET A 182 29.71 -37.11 -15.62
CA MET A 182 28.99 -36.58 -14.46
C MET A 182 28.18 -35.38 -14.91
N ARG A 183 26.94 -35.27 -14.46
CA ARG A 183 26.07 -34.14 -14.76
C ARG A 183 25.24 -33.77 -13.55
N TYR A 184 24.86 -32.51 -13.47
CA TYR A 184 24.00 -32.01 -12.41
C TYR A 184 22.84 -31.19 -12.97
N ALA A 185 21.79 -31.03 -12.18
CA ALA A 185 20.74 -30.06 -12.42
C ALA A 185 20.26 -29.50 -11.08
N TRP A 186 19.91 -28.22 -11.05
CA TRP A 186 19.49 -27.54 -9.84
C TRP A 186 18.33 -26.58 -10.10
N TRP A 187 17.57 -26.29 -9.05
CA TRP A 187 16.43 -25.37 -9.06
C TRP A 187 16.31 -24.67 -7.69
N VAL A 188 15.90 -23.40 -7.71
CA VAL A 188 15.79 -22.56 -6.52
C VAL A 188 14.35 -22.11 -6.30
N GLU A 189 13.89 -22.25 -5.06
CA GLU A 189 12.65 -21.65 -4.55
C GLU A 189 12.95 -20.50 -3.62
N ASP A 190 12.10 -19.48 -3.69
CA ASP A 190 12.05 -18.42 -2.71
C ASP A 190 11.23 -18.84 -1.48
N LEU A 191 11.85 -18.82 -0.30
CA LEU A 191 11.15 -19.12 0.95
C LEU A 191 10.48 -17.90 1.57
N SER A 192 10.85 -16.68 1.16
CA SER A 192 10.14 -15.45 1.57
C SER A 192 8.74 -15.36 0.96
N GLY A 193 8.44 -16.13 -0.09
CA GLY A 193 7.07 -16.29 -0.60
C GLY A 193 6.16 -17.18 0.26
N ARG A 194 6.66 -17.76 1.36
CA ARG A 194 5.91 -18.64 2.27
C ARG A 194 5.63 -17.96 3.60
N LEU A 195 4.69 -18.50 4.36
CA LEU A 195 4.39 -18.04 5.72
C LEU A 195 5.46 -18.54 6.70
N ASP A 196 5.94 -17.68 7.60
CA ASP A 196 6.81 -18.11 8.69
C ASP A 196 5.99 -18.81 9.78
N GLY A 197 6.08 -20.15 9.84
CA GLY A 197 5.35 -20.95 10.82
C GLY A 197 5.73 -20.67 12.28
N MET A 198 6.89 -20.05 12.53
CA MET A 198 7.30 -19.68 13.90
C MET A 198 6.70 -18.35 14.36
N ARG A 199 6.34 -17.45 13.42
CA ARG A 199 5.97 -16.06 13.72
C ARG A 199 4.53 -15.71 13.35
N ALA A 200 4.04 -16.20 12.21
CA ALA A 200 2.69 -15.89 11.73
C ALA A 200 1.62 -16.35 12.75
N GLY A 201 0.51 -15.60 12.81
CA GLY A 201 -0.67 -15.93 13.62
C GLY A 201 -0.46 -15.84 15.13
N THR A 202 0.66 -15.28 15.60
CA THR A 202 0.99 -15.18 17.03
C THR A 202 0.36 -13.97 17.70
N GLU A 203 -0.02 -12.96 16.93
CA GLU A 203 -0.74 -11.77 17.41
C GLU A 203 -2.15 -11.70 16.81
N PRO A 204 -3.11 -11.05 17.49
CA PRO A 204 -4.42 -10.76 16.93
C PRO A 204 -4.30 -9.89 15.68
N ARG A 205 -5.14 -10.14 14.67
CA ARG A 205 -5.23 -9.30 13.49
C ARG A 205 -5.85 -7.95 13.86
N ARG A 206 -5.08 -6.87 13.81
CA ARG A 206 -5.53 -5.49 14.06
C ARG A 206 -5.00 -4.62 12.93
N GLU A 207 -4.00 -3.80 13.19
CA GLU A 207 -3.46 -2.79 12.26
C GLU A 207 -2.49 -3.37 11.22
N ALA A 208 -2.20 -4.67 11.28
CA ALA A 208 -1.26 -5.37 10.40
C ALA A 208 0.15 -4.74 10.42
N LEU A 209 0.64 -4.39 11.61
CA LEU A 209 1.95 -3.74 11.77
C LEU A 209 3.12 -4.73 11.60
N GLY A 210 2.85 -6.03 11.47
CA GLY A 210 3.86 -7.00 11.11
C GLY A 210 3.33 -8.40 10.78
N PRO A 211 4.20 -9.27 10.25
CA PRO A 211 3.84 -10.63 9.78
C PRO A 211 3.19 -11.54 10.83
N GLN A 212 3.43 -11.29 12.11
CA GLN A 212 2.83 -12.00 13.25
C GLN A 212 1.31 -11.88 13.33
N GLU A 213 0.74 -10.82 12.77
CA GLU A 213 -0.70 -10.65 12.70
C GLU A 213 -1.34 -11.48 11.59
N ILE A 214 -0.56 -12.03 10.66
CA ILE A 214 -1.07 -12.83 9.53
C ILE A 214 -1.70 -14.12 10.04
N GLN A 215 -3.01 -14.23 9.86
CA GLN A 215 -3.76 -15.43 10.19
C GLN A 215 -3.76 -16.37 8.98
N TYR A 216 -3.60 -17.67 9.20
CA TYR A 216 -3.49 -18.66 8.12
C TYR A 216 -4.51 -19.80 8.24
N PHE A 217 -5.62 -19.54 8.93
CA PHE A 217 -6.78 -20.44 8.98
C PHE A 217 -7.34 -20.75 7.58
N THR A 218 -7.17 -19.84 6.62
CA THR A 218 -7.58 -20.02 5.22
C THR A 218 -6.75 -21.05 4.45
N LEU A 219 -5.61 -21.52 5.00
CA LEU A 219 -4.88 -22.66 4.43
C LEU A 219 -5.64 -23.99 4.64
N PHE A 220 -6.36 -24.11 5.76
CA PHE A 220 -7.13 -25.30 6.12
C PHE A 220 -8.53 -25.26 5.53
N ASP A 221 -9.16 -24.08 5.61
CA ASP A 221 -10.46 -23.83 5.03
C ASP A 221 -10.41 -22.52 4.24
N PRO A 222 -10.18 -22.59 2.91
CA PRO A 222 -10.20 -21.42 2.04
C PRO A 222 -11.50 -20.62 2.11
N ARG A 223 -12.57 -21.25 2.60
CA ARG A 223 -13.91 -20.69 2.65
C ARG A 223 -14.24 -20.00 3.97
N ALA A 224 -13.39 -20.15 4.97
CA ALA A 224 -13.59 -19.58 6.29
C ALA A 224 -13.54 -18.04 6.21
N GLN A 225 -14.54 -17.41 6.82
CA GLN A 225 -14.69 -15.95 6.83
C GLN A 225 -13.99 -15.30 8.03
N SER A 226 -13.85 -16.06 9.10
CA SER A 226 -13.13 -15.67 10.31
C SER A 226 -12.40 -16.89 10.85
N LYS A 227 -11.36 -16.65 11.65
CA LYS A 227 -10.68 -17.71 12.37
C LYS A 227 -11.70 -18.45 13.28
N PRO A 228 -11.85 -19.79 13.17
CA PRO A 228 -12.68 -20.56 14.08
C PRO A 228 -12.18 -20.45 15.53
N ALA A 229 -13.10 -20.54 16.51
CA ALA A 229 -12.77 -20.45 17.93
C ALA A 229 -11.75 -21.52 18.39
N VAL A 230 -11.75 -22.69 17.74
CA VAL A 230 -10.71 -23.72 17.86
C VAL A 230 -10.32 -24.14 16.46
N SER A 231 -9.08 -23.85 16.07
CA SER A 231 -8.59 -24.10 14.72
C SER A 231 -7.31 -24.94 14.70
N ALA A 232 -7.03 -25.60 13.58
CA ALA A 232 -5.74 -26.24 13.34
C ALA A 232 -4.57 -25.24 13.43
N GLN A 233 -4.83 -23.97 13.09
CA GLN A 233 -3.91 -22.87 13.35
C GLN A 233 -3.58 -22.75 14.84
N ASP A 234 -4.54 -22.82 15.75
CA ASP A 234 -4.28 -22.70 17.20
C ASP A 234 -3.34 -23.81 17.70
N ARG A 235 -3.49 -25.04 17.18
CA ARG A 235 -2.58 -26.15 17.48
C ARG A 235 -1.15 -25.85 17.00
N LEU A 236 -1.01 -25.32 15.78
CA LEU A 236 0.29 -24.91 15.24
C LEU A 236 0.94 -23.80 16.08
N VAL A 237 0.19 -22.75 16.42
CA VAL A 237 0.69 -21.62 17.21
C VAL A 237 1.09 -22.08 18.61
N ALA A 238 0.28 -22.92 19.25
CA ALA A 238 0.56 -23.47 20.58
C ALA A 238 1.81 -24.38 20.60
N GLN A 239 2.05 -25.13 19.53
CA GLN A 239 3.20 -26.04 19.41
C GLN A 239 4.27 -25.54 18.43
N ARG A 240 4.39 -24.22 18.25
CA ARG A 240 5.30 -23.60 17.28
C ARG A 240 6.75 -24.04 17.42
N THR A 241 7.23 -24.29 18.65
CA THR A 241 8.59 -24.78 18.90
C THR A 241 8.88 -26.15 18.26
N SER A 242 7.84 -26.91 17.97
CA SER A 242 7.90 -28.20 17.25
C SER A 242 7.92 -28.04 15.72
N LEU A 243 7.60 -26.85 15.18
CA LEU A 243 7.54 -26.55 13.74
C LEU A 243 8.90 -26.30 13.10
N LYS A 244 9.95 -27.01 13.55
CA LYS A 244 11.29 -26.91 12.96
C LYS A 244 11.47 -27.79 11.73
N THR A 245 10.57 -28.76 11.53
CA THR A 245 10.61 -29.71 10.42
C THR A 245 9.19 -30.09 9.96
N PRO A 246 9.03 -30.59 8.72
CA PRO A 246 7.77 -31.19 8.27
C PRO A 246 7.30 -32.31 9.20
N ALA A 247 8.21 -33.16 9.69
CA ALA A 247 7.88 -34.21 10.65
C ALA A 247 7.24 -33.66 11.94
N GLY A 248 7.75 -32.53 12.44
CA GLY A 248 7.14 -31.82 13.56
C GLY A 248 5.74 -31.30 13.25
N THR A 249 5.51 -30.83 12.02
CA THR A 249 4.18 -30.37 11.57
C THR A 249 3.18 -31.51 11.52
N ARG A 250 3.59 -32.66 10.99
CA ARG A 250 2.76 -33.88 10.97
C ARG A 250 2.45 -34.40 12.37
N LEU A 251 3.39 -34.27 13.30
CA LEU A 251 3.15 -34.61 14.70
C LEU A 251 2.07 -33.71 15.34
N VAL A 252 2.08 -32.41 15.02
CA VAL A 252 1.13 -31.42 15.58
C VAL A 252 -0.26 -31.55 14.96
N LEU A 253 -0.35 -31.73 13.64
CA LEU A 253 -1.59 -31.64 12.87
C LEU A 253 -2.17 -33.00 12.44
N GLY A 254 -1.36 -34.05 12.38
CA GLY A 254 -1.68 -35.29 11.66
C GLY A 254 -1.36 -35.19 10.16
N GLU A 255 -1.29 -36.33 9.48
CA GLU A 255 -0.84 -36.43 8.07
C GLU A 255 -1.71 -35.63 7.08
N VAL A 256 -3.04 -35.66 7.24
CA VAL A 256 -3.97 -35.01 6.30
C VAL A 256 -3.88 -33.48 6.39
N ASP A 257 -4.01 -32.93 7.60
CA ASP A 257 -3.96 -31.48 7.84
C ASP A 257 -2.56 -30.93 7.56
N ALA A 258 -1.50 -31.67 7.91
CA ALA A 258 -0.14 -31.26 7.59
C ALA A 258 0.08 -31.18 6.07
N ALA A 259 -0.36 -32.18 5.31
CA ALA A 259 -0.20 -32.19 3.85
C ALA A 259 -0.84 -30.99 3.14
N GLN A 260 -1.83 -30.32 3.75
CA GLN A 260 -2.44 -29.10 3.22
C GLN A 260 -1.56 -27.85 3.43
N VAL A 261 -0.76 -27.82 4.50
CA VAL A 261 -0.06 -26.61 4.95
C VAL A 261 1.43 -26.63 4.62
N GLU A 262 2.07 -27.81 4.62
CA GLU A 262 3.52 -27.97 4.38
C GLU A 262 4.06 -27.23 3.13
N PRO A 263 3.34 -27.13 1.99
CA PRO A 263 3.82 -26.38 0.83
C PRO A 263 3.92 -24.86 1.05
N TYR A 264 3.13 -24.32 1.98
CA TYR A 264 2.88 -22.89 2.13
C TYR A 264 3.56 -22.28 3.36
N ILE A 265 4.08 -23.12 4.27
CA ILE A 265 4.80 -22.68 5.45
C ILE A 265 6.30 -22.93 5.34
N SER A 266 7.06 -22.10 6.03
CA SER A 266 8.48 -22.23 6.29
C SER A 266 8.67 -22.49 7.78
N TYR A 267 9.67 -23.31 8.13
CA TYR A 267 9.82 -23.87 9.47
C TYR A 267 10.80 -23.09 10.36
N GLN A 268 11.72 -22.34 9.75
CA GLN A 268 12.72 -21.58 10.48
C GLN A 268 13.36 -20.52 9.57
N LEU A 269 12.63 -19.45 9.27
CA LEU A 269 13.26 -18.30 8.63
C LEU A 269 14.17 -17.60 9.65
N PRO A 270 15.40 -17.24 9.26
CA PRO A 270 16.26 -16.42 10.11
C PRO A 270 15.59 -15.06 10.33
N ALA A 271 15.90 -14.41 11.45
CA ALA A 271 15.52 -13.02 11.61
C ALA A 271 16.19 -12.22 10.49
N PRO A 272 15.44 -11.45 9.68
CA PRO A 272 16.05 -10.64 8.65
C PRO A 272 16.98 -9.62 9.29
N GLN A 273 18.12 -9.39 8.65
CA GLN A 273 19.00 -8.29 9.04
C GLN A 273 18.35 -6.96 8.69
N ARG A 274 18.49 -5.97 9.58
CA ARG A 274 18.06 -4.59 9.33
C ARG A 274 18.69 -4.08 8.03
N ARG A 275 17.88 -3.43 7.20
CA ARG A 275 18.30 -2.87 5.91
C ARG A 275 17.94 -1.41 5.81
N VAL A 276 18.73 -0.68 5.05
CA VAL A 276 18.39 0.67 4.61
C VAL A 276 17.42 0.56 3.43
N PRO A 277 16.20 1.11 3.52
CA PRO A 277 15.28 1.16 2.38
C PRO A 277 15.90 1.96 1.24
N LEU A 278 15.88 1.42 0.02
CA LEU A 278 16.43 2.07 -1.17
C LEU A 278 15.30 2.54 -2.10
N ILE A 279 15.57 3.64 -2.80
CA ILE A 279 14.74 4.10 -3.91
C ILE A 279 14.85 3.07 -5.05
N PRO A 280 13.74 2.47 -5.53
CA PRO A 280 13.77 1.35 -6.48
C PRO A 280 14.16 1.78 -7.90
N HIS A 281 14.73 0.85 -8.66
CA HIS A 281 15.02 1.04 -10.09
C HIS A 281 13.79 0.80 -10.98
N GLY A 282 13.89 1.23 -12.24
CA GLY A 282 12.88 0.96 -13.27
C GLY A 282 11.76 1.99 -13.39
N PHE A 283 11.69 3.00 -12.51
CA PHE A 283 10.73 4.12 -12.62
C PHE A 283 11.32 5.42 -13.20
N GLY A 284 12.64 5.43 -13.44
CA GLY A 284 13.35 6.64 -13.92
C GLY A 284 13.66 7.67 -12.84
N TYR A 285 13.59 7.30 -11.55
CA TYR A 285 13.99 8.18 -10.44
C TYR A 285 15.47 8.56 -10.56
N ALA A 286 15.78 9.84 -10.36
CA ALA A 286 17.15 10.36 -10.46
C ALA A 286 18.09 9.77 -9.40
N ASP A 287 17.56 9.46 -8.22
CA ASP A 287 18.30 8.90 -7.09
C ASP A 287 18.03 7.39 -6.88
N ALA A 288 17.59 6.67 -7.91
CA ALA A 288 17.39 5.22 -7.83
C ALA A 288 18.66 4.48 -7.35
N GLY A 289 18.48 3.52 -6.44
CA GLY A 289 19.55 2.78 -5.76
C GLY A 289 20.15 3.49 -4.55
N ARG A 290 19.78 4.75 -4.27
CA ARG A 290 20.18 5.47 -3.06
C ARG A 290 19.20 5.23 -1.90
N PRO A 291 19.62 5.43 -0.64
CA PRO A 291 18.71 5.39 0.50
C PRO A 291 17.51 6.33 0.34
N ALA A 292 16.32 5.82 0.65
CA ALA A 292 15.12 6.64 0.77
C ALA A 292 15.27 7.64 1.93
N ARG A 293 14.66 8.82 1.79
CA ARG A 293 14.76 9.87 2.82
C ARG A 293 13.89 9.54 4.03
N ASN A 294 14.42 9.74 5.24
CA ASN A 294 13.63 9.56 6.46
C ASN A 294 12.64 10.71 6.61
N LEU A 295 11.38 10.45 6.29
CA LEU A 295 10.31 11.43 6.36
C LEU A 295 9.99 11.82 7.81
N SER A 296 10.16 10.91 8.77
CA SER A 296 9.94 11.21 10.19
C SER A 296 10.88 12.30 10.70
N ASP A 297 12.15 12.27 10.27
CA ASP A 297 13.13 13.29 10.65
C ASP A 297 12.83 14.64 9.99
N LEU A 298 12.41 14.63 8.71
CA LEU A 298 12.05 15.85 7.98
C LEU A 298 10.81 16.52 8.57
N ILE A 299 9.81 15.74 8.99
CA ILE A 299 8.62 16.24 9.68
C ILE A 299 9.01 16.87 11.02
N ALA A 300 9.81 16.18 11.83
CA ALA A 300 10.26 16.69 13.13
C ALA A 300 11.05 18.00 13.03
N GLN A 301 11.70 18.24 11.89
CA GLN A 301 12.44 19.47 11.60
C GLN A 301 11.58 20.58 10.95
N GLY A 302 10.36 20.28 10.51
CA GLY A 302 9.53 21.21 9.74
C GLY A 302 10.13 21.57 8.37
N ASN A 303 10.92 20.67 7.76
CA ASN A 303 11.74 21.00 6.59
C ASN A 303 10.98 20.83 5.26
N VAL A 304 10.11 21.79 4.96
CA VAL A 304 9.30 21.84 3.73
C VAL A 304 10.16 21.81 2.46
N ASP A 305 11.25 22.59 2.44
CA ASP A 305 12.09 22.74 1.25
C ASP A 305 12.79 21.43 0.86
N GLU A 306 13.28 20.65 1.84
CA GLU A 306 13.94 19.37 1.55
C GLU A 306 12.95 18.30 1.08
N ILE A 307 11.75 18.23 1.66
CA ILE A 307 10.70 17.32 1.19
C ILE A 307 10.33 17.64 -0.27
N ALA A 308 10.07 18.91 -0.56
CA ALA A 308 9.67 19.34 -1.91
C ALA A 308 10.79 19.11 -2.93
N ALA A 309 12.02 19.51 -2.63
CA ALA A 309 13.17 19.32 -3.51
C ALA A 309 13.45 17.83 -3.81
N HIS A 310 13.23 16.95 -2.82
CA HIS A 310 13.38 15.50 -3.01
C HIS A 310 12.31 14.92 -3.94
N ILE A 311 11.07 15.39 -3.83
CA ILE A 311 9.96 15.02 -4.73
C ILE A 311 10.27 15.52 -6.15
N ASP A 312 10.53 16.81 -6.35
CA ASP A 312 10.72 17.39 -7.69
C ASP A 312 11.93 16.79 -8.42
N ARG A 313 12.98 16.43 -7.68
CA ARG A 313 14.18 15.78 -8.24
C ARG A 313 13.91 14.37 -8.75
N ASN A 314 13.12 13.58 -8.03
CA ASN A 314 12.88 12.17 -8.35
C ASN A 314 11.62 11.96 -9.18
N LEU A 315 10.65 12.88 -9.11
CA LEU A 315 9.41 12.88 -9.85
C LEU A 315 9.21 14.26 -10.53
N PRO A 316 10.00 14.60 -11.57
CA PRO A 316 9.94 15.92 -12.20
C PRO A 316 8.57 16.23 -12.83
N ASP A 317 7.77 15.20 -13.14
CA ASP A 317 6.43 15.37 -13.66
C ASP A 317 5.36 15.56 -12.56
N PHE A 318 5.69 15.39 -11.28
CA PHE A 318 4.73 15.43 -10.18
C PHE A 318 4.06 16.80 -10.06
N THR A 319 4.82 17.88 -10.24
CA THR A 319 4.28 19.25 -10.21
C THR A 319 3.25 19.50 -11.31
N ASN A 320 3.20 18.69 -12.38
CA ASN A 320 2.16 18.79 -13.40
C ASN A 320 0.76 18.42 -12.88
N ARG A 321 0.65 17.83 -11.68
CA ARG A 321 -0.63 17.62 -11.00
C ARG A 321 -1.35 18.92 -10.67
N ARG A 322 -0.62 20.04 -10.52
CA ARG A 322 -1.14 21.35 -10.07
C ARG A 322 -2.35 21.88 -10.87
N GLY A 323 -2.46 21.56 -12.15
CA GLY A 323 -3.48 22.15 -13.02
C GLY A 323 -3.40 23.68 -13.05
N ALA A 324 -4.51 24.37 -12.77
CA ALA A 324 -4.57 25.82 -12.73
C ALA A 324 -4.11 26.45 -11.41
N PHE A 325 -3.50 25.65 -10.50
CA PHE A 325 -3.02 26.12 -9.21
C PHE A 325 -2.20 27.42 -9.33
N PRO A 326 -2.42 28.39 -8.41
CA PRO A 326 -1.85 29.72 -8.49
C PRO A 326 -0.35 29.75 -8.77
N ALA A 327 0.07 30.55 -9.76
CA ALA A 327 1.49 30.70 -10.08
C ALA A 327 2.29 31.45 -9.01
N SER A 328 1.62 32.15 -8.10
CA SER A 328 2.22 32.80 -6.92
C SER A 328 2.58 31.80 -5.82
N GLU A 329 2.19 30.53 -5.96
CA GLU A 329 2.33 29.50 -4.94
C GLU A 329 3.02 28.26 -5.51
N ASP A 330 3.71 27.55 -4.63
CA ASP A 330 4.47 26.36 -4.92
C ASP A 330 3.64 25.13 -4.52
N TYR A 331 3.22 24.38 -5.54
CA TYR A 331 2.39 23.20 -5.38
C TYR A 331 3.09 22.10 -4.57
N THR A 332 4.36 21.79 -4.88
CA THR A 332 5.08 20.71 -4.20
C THR A 332 5.37 21.08 -2.75
N LYS A 333 5.71 22.36 -2.47
CA LYS A 333 5.86 22.83 -1.08
C LYS A 333 4.55 22.83 -0.30
N THR A 334 3.42 23.07 -0.97
CA THR A 334 2.10 22.99 -0.34
C THR A 334 1.78 21.56 0.08
N ILE A 335 2.09 20.57 -0.76
CA ILE A 335 1.99 19.14 -0.40
C ILE A 335 2.95 18.81 0.75
N ALA A 336 4.19 19.25 0.70
CA ALA A 336 5.18 19.03 1.76
C ALA A 336 4.76 19.63 3.10
N ALA A 337 4.25 20.87 3.11
CA ALA A 337 3.73 21.51 4.31
C ALA A 337 2.51 20.75 4.87
N SER A 338 1.63 20.25 4.00
CA SER A 338 0.47 19.45 4.42
C SER A 338 0.88 18.08 4.98
N ILE A 339 1.97 17.47 4.50
CA ILE A 339 2.54 16.24 5.08
C ILE A 339 3.03 16.48 6.51
N ILE A 340 3.62 17.65 6.79
CA ILE A 340 4.06 18.03 8.14
C ILE A 340 2.85 18.21 9.05
N ASP A 341 1.90 19.06 8.65
CA ASP A 341 0.67 19.37 9.40
C ASP A 341 -0.20 18.14 9.65
N PHE A 342 -0.14 17.13 8.78
CA PHE A 342 -0.86 15.87 9.00
C PHE A 342 -0.33 15.07 10.19
N ALA A 343 0.98 15.14 10.44
CA ALA A 343 1.71 14.21 11.30
C ALA A 343 2.37 14.86 12.52
N ASP A 344 2.54 16.18 12.56
CA ASP A 344 2.97 16.87 13.77
C ASP A 344 1.84 16.86 14.81
N ALA A 345 2.13 17.33 16.03
CA ALA A 345 1.19 17.23 17.14
C ALA A 345 0.36 18.50 17.35
N ASP A 346 0.60 19.54 16.54
CA ASP A 346 -0.06 20.82 16.74
C ASP A 346 -1.36 20.92 15.91
N HIS A 347 -1.90 22.14 15.81
CA HIS A 347 -3.16 22.43 15.12
C HIS A 347 -3.00 23.70 14.27
N ASP A 348 -1.76 24.07 13.95
CA ASP A 348 -1.38 25.32 13.32
C ASP A 348 -0.77 25.07 11.94
N ALA A 349 -1.37 25.66 10.90
CA ALA A 349 -0.85 25.51 9.53
C ALA A 349 0.65 25.80 9.40
N THR A 350 1.40 24.91 8.77
CA THR A 350 2.77 25.16 8.32
C THR A 350 2.74 26.13 7.14
N VAL A 351 3.24 27.36 7.35
CA VAL A 351 3.18 28.45 6.38
C VAL A 351 4.56 28.97 6.00
N GLY A 352 4.72 29.40 4.76
CA GLY A 352 5.92 30.11 4.32
C GLY A 352 5.67 30.92 3.05
N SER A 353 6.76 31.32 2.38
CA SER A 353 6.67 32.14 1.17
C SER A 353 6.11 31.31 0.01
N GLY A 354 4.83 31.49 -0.29
CA GLY A 354 4.16 30.85 -1.43
C GLY A 354 3.70 29.42 -1.17
N TYR A 355 3.50 29.00 0.08
CA TYR A 355 2.89 27.70 0.40
C TYR A 355 2.18 27.74 1.77
N ARG A 356 1.22 26.83 1.94
CA ARG A 356 0.46 26.67 3.18
C ARG A 356 -0.01 25.21 3.33
N GLY A 357 0.34 24.57 4.43
CA GLY A 357 -0.16 23.24 4.77
C GLY A 357 -1.62 23.27 5.25
N VAL A 358 -2.25 22.10 5.27
CA VAL A 358 -3.60 21.92 5.82
C VAL A 358 -3.52 21.05 7.06
N ASP A 359 -3.97 21.62 8.18
CA ASP A 359 -4.06 20.97 9.48
C ASP A 359 -5.55 20.91 9.94
N SER A 360 -5.77 20.29 11.09
CA SER A 360 -6.93 20.29 11.97
C SER A 360 -7.29 21.67 12.54
N TYR A 361 -7.50 22.68 11.69
CA TYR A 361 -8.11 23.97 12.07
C TYR A 361 -9.43 24.19 11.31
N PRO A 362 -10.31 25.09 11.79
CA PRO A 362 -11.59 25.31 11.16
C PRO A 362 -11.54 26.30 9.98
N PHE A 363 -12.53 26.19 9.10
CA PHE A 363 -12.73 27.06 7.93
C PHE A 363 -14.07 27.80 8.01
N VAL A 364 -14.24 28.85 7.22
CA VAL A 364 -15.51 29.61 7.18
C VAL A 364 -16.56 28.84 6.38
N ASN A 365 -17.69 28.53 7.03
CA ASN A 365 -18.86 27.91 6.41
C ASN A 365 -19.97 28.93 6.09
N GLU A 366 -20.22 29.89 6.97
CA GLU A 366 -21.21 30.95 6.73
C GLU A 366 -20.66 32.28 7.23
N LEU A 367 -20.88 33.35 6.46
CA LEU A 367 -20.51 34.72 6.86
C LEU A 367 -21.66 35.67 6.54
N PHE A 368 -22.18 36.34 7.55
CA PHE A 368 -23.28 37.27 7.43
C PHE A 368 -23.04 38.58 8.18
N ASP A 369 -23.33 39.67 7.51
CA ASP A 369 -23.35 41.01 8.08
C ASP A 369 -24.79 41.45 8.29
N ARG A 370 -25.09 41.90 9.51
CA ARG A 370 -26.37 42.48 9.88
C ARG A 370 -26.26 44.00 9.92
N TYR A 371 -26.98 44.67 9.06
CA TYR A 371 -27.03 46.12 8.97
C TYR A 371 -28.25 46.65 9.73
N GLU A 372 -27.99 47.57 10.65
CA GLU A 372 -28.99 48.25 11.45
C GLU A 372 -28.84 49.76 11.29
N TRP A 373 -29.92 50.44 10.90
CA TRP A 373 -30.00 51.89 10.96
C TRP A 373 -30.20 52.30 12.42
N VAL A 374 -29.16 52.85 13.04
CA VAL A 374 -29.16 53.19 14.47
C VAL A 374 -29.72 54.58 14.72
N SER A 375 -29.22 55.59 13.99
CA SER A 375 -29.58 56.98 14.21
C SER A 375 -29.40 57.85 12.97
N THR A 376 -30.07 59.00 13.00
CA THR A 376 -29.94 60.07 12.01
C THR A 376 -29.72 61.38 12.77
N ASP A 377 -28.62 62.07 12.50
CA ASP A 377 -28.33 63.39 13.05
C ASP A 377 -28.55 64.45 11.97
N LEU A 378 -29.66 65.18 12.09
CA LEU A 378 -30.02 66.25 11.16
C LEU A 378 -29.14 67.50 11.34
N SER A 379 -28.51 67.68 12.51
CA SER A 379 -27.63 68.82 12.78
C SER A 379 -26.30 68.67 12.06
N GLN A 380 -25.73 67.46 12.09
CA GLN A 380 -24.48 67.12 11.39
C GLN A 380 -24.71 66.62 9.97
N ARG A 381 -25.97 66.41 9.56
CA ARG A 381 -26.37 65.78 8.30
C ARG A 381 -25.67 64.45 8.10
N THR A 382 -25.77 63.59 9.12
CA THR A 382 -25.19 62.25 9.10
C THR A 382 -26.18 61.17 9.50
N LEU A 383 -25.90 59.95 9.05
CA LEU A 383 -26.62 58.71 9.33
C LEU A 383 -25.63 57.72 9.91
N THR A 384 -26.00 57.00 10.95
CA THR A 384 -25.18 55.94 11.54
C THR A 384 -25.79 54.56 11.28
N ILE A 385 -25.01 53.70 10.63
CA ILE A 385 -25.34 52.28 10.40
C ILE A 385 -24.41 51.43 11.25
N ARG A 386 -24.99 50.54 12.07
CA ARG A 386 -24.25 49.51 12.78
C ARG A 386 -24.24 48.22 11.97
N ILE A 387 -23.07 47.61 11.89
CA ILE A 387 -22.83 46.34 11.21
C ILE A 387 -22.37 45.34 12.28
N SER A 388 -23.15 44.29 12.50
CA SER A 388 -22.76 43.16 13.35
C SER A 388 -22.39 41.98 12.45
N THR A 389 -21.16 41.47 12.56
CA THR A 389 -20.66 40.38 11.70
C THR A 389 -20.72 39.04 12.43
N TYR A 390 -21.43 38.07 11.85
CA TYR A 390 -21.55 36.70 12.33
C TYR A 390 -20.81 35.75 11.39
N VAL A 391 -20.05 34.82 11.97
CA VAL A 391 -19.33 33.79 11.24
C VAL A 391 -19.68 32.42 11.79
N GLU A 392 -19.76 31.44 10.92
CA GLU A 392 -19.73 30.03 11.27
C GLU A 392 -18.41 29.40 10.86
N LEU A 393 -17.83 28.68 11.79
CA LEU A 393 -16.62 27.91 11.60
C LEU A 393 -16.97 26.43 11.53
N TRP A 394 -16.43 25.73 10.54
CA TRP A 394 -16.53 24.28 10.37
C TRP A 394 -15.17 23.62 10.57
N ASN A 395 -15.10 22.70 11.52
CA ASN A 395 -13.98 21.77 11.64
C ASN A 395 -14.26 20.51 10.80
N LEU A 396 -13.57 20.36 9.68
CA LEU A 396 -13.69 19.21 8.77
C LEU A 396 -13.04 17.93 9.33
N SER A 397 -12.13 18.07 10.29
CA SER A 397 -11.34 16.95 10.77
C SER A 397 -12.12 16.06 11.73
N GLN A 398 -11.67 14.81 11.84
CA GLN A 398 -12.09 13.87 12.88
C GLN A 398 -11.44 14.15 14.25
N GLN A 399 -10.57 15.17 14.34
CA GLN A 399 -9.99 15.66 15.59
C GLN A 399 -10.84 16.79 16.18
N SER A 400 -10.78 16.99 17.49
CA SER A 400 -11.32 18.20 18.12
C SER A 400 -10.28 19.31 18.07
N VAL A 401 -10.72 20.55 17.85
CA VAL A 401 -9.80 21.68 17.63
C VAL A 401 -10.07 22.76 18.66
N ARG A 402 -9.00 23.33 19.23
CA ARG A 402 -9.08 24.42 20.20
C ARG A 402 -7.99 25.44 19.93
N GLY A 403 -8.39 26.70 19.84
CA GLY A 403 -7.47 27.78 19.52
C GLY A 403 -8.16 29.13 19.52
N THR A 404 -7.53 30.07 18.85
CA THR A 404 -8.04 31.43 18.66
C THR A 404 -8.25 31.69 17.18
N PHE A 405 -9.41 32.25 16.84
CA PHE A 405 -9.67 32.73 15.49
C PHE A 405 -9.75 34.25 15.48
N GLN A 406 -9.29 34.87 14.41
CA GLN A 406 -9.46 36.28 14.11
C GLN A 406 -9.99 36.43 12.69
N LEU A 407 -11.07 37.19 12.54
CA LEU A 407 -11.68 37.44 11.23
C LEU A 407 -11.39 38.88 10.79
N THR A 408 -10.88 39.02 9.57
CA THR A 408 -10.91 40.28 8.81
C THR A 408 -12.01 40.19 7.77
N ASN A 409 -13.06 40.98 7.93
CA ASN A 409 -14.13 41.11 6.94
C ASN A 409 -13.76 42.24 5.97
N ILE A 410 -13.43 41.88 4.73
CA ILE A 410 -13.14 42.82 3.65
C ILE A 410 -14.46 43.14 2.96
N ASN A 411 -15.25 44.00 3.60
CA ASN A 411 -16.56 44.38 3.09
C ASN A 411 -16.43 45.55 2.10
N ARG A 412 -16.64 45.26 0.81
CA ARG A 412 -16.66 46.25 -0.28
C ARG A 412 -18.06 46.40 -0.88
N HIS A 413 -19.09 46.00 -0.13
CA HIS A 413 -20.46 46.27 -0.52
C HIS A 413 -20.71 47.79 -0.48
N GLU A 414 -21.63 48.28 -1.30
CA GLU A 414 -21.97 49.70 -1.33
C GLU A 414 -23.39 49.93 -0.87
N ILE A 415 -23.64 51.12 -0.32
CA ILE A 415 -24.98 51.60 -0.01
C ILE A 415 -25.22 52.91 -0.74
N VAL A 416 -26.34 52.98 -1.46
CA VAL A 416 -26.78 54.18 -2.19
C VAL A 416 -27.59 55.04 -1.25
N ILE A 417 -27.08 56.24 -1.00
CA ILE A 417 -27.73 57.25 -0.18
C ILE A 417 -28.35 58.29 -1.12
N PRO A 418 -29.69 58.50 -1.06
CA PRO A 418 -30.37 59.47 -1.92
C PRO A 418 -29.70 60.85 -1.89
N LEU A 419 -29.51 61.45 -3.08
CA LEU A 419 -28.88 62.76 -3.29
C LEU A 419 -27.38 62.87 -2.92
N VAL A 420 -26.77 61.82 -2.37
CA VAL A 420 -25.34 61.78 -2.00
C VAL A 420 -24.54 60.85 -2.91
N GLY A 421 -25.14 59.73 -3.34
CA GLY A 421 -24.51 58.73 -4.20
C GLY A 421 -24.14 57.43 -3.46
N SER A 422 -23.36 56.57 -4.14
CA SER A 422 -22.92 55.29 -3.59
C SER A 422 -21.75 55.47 -2.62
N ARG A 423 -21.77 54.76 -1.50
CA ARG A 423 -20.70 54.74 -0.50
C ARG A 423 -20.32 53.30 -0.17
N PRO A 424 -19.05 52.88 -0.35
CA PRO A 424 -18.61 51.55 0.04
C PRO A 424 -18.46 51.44 1.55
N PHE A 425 -18.71 50.25 2.08
CA PHE A 425 -18.21 49.86 3.39
C PHE A 425 -16.70 49.60 3.34
N GLY A 426 -16.08 49.44 4.51
CA GLY A 426 -14.64 49.24 4.63
C GLY A 426 -14.28 47.89 5.25
N THR A 427 -12.99 47.56 5.17
CA THR A 427 -12.41 46.42 5.86
C THR A 427 -12.49 46.60 7.37
N THR A 428 -12.82 45.53 8.10
CA THR A 428 -12.85 45.49 9.57
C THR A 428 -12.14 44.24 10.05
N THR A 429 -11.13 44.40 10.90
CA THR A 429 -10.49 43.29 11.61
C THR A 429 -11.05 43.24 13.02
N PHE A 430 -11.64 42.10 13.39
CA PHE A 430 -12.21 41.90 14.71
C PHE A 430 -11.15 41.38 15.70
N PRO A 431 -11.34 41.56 17.01
CA PRO A 431 -10.46 40.96 18.01
C PRO A 431 -10.46 39.43 17.92
N ALA A 432 -9.32 38.81 18.23
CA ALA A 432 -9.21 37.37 18.30
C ALA A 432 -10.13 36.78 19.40
N GLN A 433 -10.77 35.66 19.12
CA GLN A 433 -11.66 34.96 20.05
C GLN A 433 -11.26 33.51 20.20
N SER A 434 -11.30 33.00 21.43
CA SER A 434 -11.09 31.57 21.69
C SER A 434 -12.32 30.75 21.34
N VAL A 435 -12.09 29.58 20.73
CA VAL A 435 -13.14 28.63 20.37
C VAL A 435 -12.65 27.20 20.54
N SER A 436 -13.58 26.30 20.83
CA SER A 436 -13.37 24.86 20.78
C SER A 436 -14.46 24.28 19.88
N ILE A 437 -14.08 23.48 18.91
CA ILE A 437 -15.00 22.91 17.91
C ILE A 437 -14.80 21.39 17.92
N PRO A 438 -15.86 20.58 18.11
CA PRO A 438 -15.74 19.12 18.08
C PRO A 438 -15.44 18.61 16.66
N PRO A 439 -15.16 17.30 16.48
CA PRO A 439 -14.97 16.71 15.17
C PRO A 439 -16.21 16.88 14.29
N ASN A 440 -16.03 17.18 13.02
CA ASN A 440 -17.08 17.57 12.08
C ASN A 440 -18.03 18.68 12.59
N GLY A 441 -17.55 19.53 13.51
CA GLY A 441 -18.36 20.47 14.26
C GLY A 441 -18.56 21.80 13.56
N PHE A 442 -19.74 22.40 13.76
CA PHE A 442 -20.10 23.75 13.30
C PHE A 442 -20.32 24.66 14.51
N VAL A 443 -19.66 25.82 14.54
CA VAL A 443 -19.79 26.79 15.64
C VAL A 443 -20.03 28.20 15.10
N VAL A 444 -21.14 28.81 15.55
CA VAL A 444 -21.53 30.18 15.22
C VAL A 444 -20.97 31.17 16.26
N LYS A 445 -20.38 32.28 15.79
CA LYS A 445 -19.85 33.36 16.63
C LYS A 445 -20.22 34.74 16.10
N LEU A 446 -20.54 35.65 17.02
CA LEU A 446 -20.54 37.09 16.74
C LEU A 446 -19.09 37.59 16.84
N CYS A 447 -18.53 38.10 15.74
CA CYS A 447 -17.16 38.59 15.71
C CYS A 447 -17.03 39.95 16.41
N GLY A 448 -18.02 40.82 16.23
CA GLY A 448 -18.07 42.15 16.79
C GLY A 448 -18.98 43.07 16.00
N GLU A 449 -18.95 44.34 16.35
CA GLU A 449 -19.80 45.38 15.75
C GLU A 449 -18.95 46.57 15.29
N ARG A 450 -19.40 47.20 14.20
CA ARG A 450 -18.80 48.44 13.68
C ARG A 450 -19.89 49.44 13.34
N GLU A 451 -19.70 50.67 13.76
CA GLU A 451 -20.55 51.79 13.32
C GLU A 451 -19.91 52.53 12.16
N CYS A 452 -20.70 52.80 11.13
CA CYS A 452 -20.31 53.56 9.94
C CYS A 452 -21.19 54.80 9.86
N VAL A 453 -20.55 55.97 9.75
CA VAL A 453 -21.24 57.26 9.64
C VAL A 453 -21.15 57.73 8.20
N PHE A 454 -22.31 58.03 7.61
CA PHE A 454 -22.41 58.52 6.25
C PHE A 454 -23.06 59.90 6.19
N PRO A 455 -22.64 60.77 5.27
CA PRO A 455 -23.33 62.03 5.03
C PRO A 455 -24.70 61.77 4.38
N ILE A 456 -25.69 62.60 4.72
CA ILE A 456 -27.03 62.59 4.11
C ILE A 456 -27.34 63.95 3.47
N GLY A 457 -28.34 63.96 2.57
CA GLY A 457 -28.86 65.18 1.96
C GLY A 457 -29.60 66.09 2.93
N VAL A 458 -30.26 67.12 2.40
CA VAL A 458 -31.03 68.11 3.19
C VAL A 458 -32.22 67.48 3.94
N PHE A 459 -32.73 66.35 3.43
CA PHE A 459 -33.80 65.59 4.05
C PHE A 459 -33.31 64.18 4.42
N PRO A 460 -33.74 63.63 5.57
CA PRO A 460 -33.40 62.26 5.93
C PRO A 460 -34.04 61.29 4.92
N PRO A 461 -33.28 60.30 4.40
CA PRO A 461 -33.86 59.31 3.50
C PRO A 461 -34.89 58.45 4.25
N SER A 462 -35.89 57.92 3.53
CA SER A 462 -36.84 56.93 4.08
C SER A 462 -36.30 55.50 4.01
N GLU A 463 -35.45 55.23 3.02
CA GLU A 463 -34.76 53.96 2.84
C GLU A 463 -33.42 54.18 2.14
N LEU A 464 -32.52 53.21 2.31
CA LEU A 464 -31.20 53.15 1.70
C LEU A 464 -31.14 51.88 0.85
N ASN A 465 -30.58 51.98 -0.35
CA ASN A 465 -30.56 50.88 -1.29
C ASN A 465 -29.18 50.22 -1.35
N PHE A 466 -29.13 48.91 -1.16
CA PHE A 466 -28.01 48.08 -1.57
C PHE A 466 -28.18 47.76 -3.06
N PRO A 467 -27.31 48.29 -3.94
CA PRO A 467 -27.49 48.18 -5.38
C PRO A 467 -27.44 46.72 -5.84
N ALA A 468 -28.09 46.44 -6.96
CA ALA A 468 -28.15 45.09 -7.53
C ALA A 468 -26.85 44.62 -8.18
N THR A 469 -25.87 45.51 -8.37
CA THR A 469 -24.54 45.16 -8.83
C THR A 469 -23.80 44.41 -7.73
N ALA A 470 -23.90 43.09 -7.74
CA ALA A 470 -23.09 42.21 -6.89
C ALA A 470 -21.61 42.47 -7.18
N THR A 471 -20.92 43.18 -6.29
CA THR A 471 -19.47 43.33 -6.37
C THR A 471 -18.84 42.03 -5.88
N THR A 472 -17.91 41.46 -6.65
CA THR A 472 -17.05 40.34 -6.21
C THR A 472 -15.79 40.84 -5.50
N THR A 473 -15.71 42.15 -5.23
CA THR A 473 -14.56 42.80 -4.60
C THR A 473 -14.53 42.61 -3.08
N SER A 474 -15.59 42.07 -2.48
CA SER A 474 -15.62 41.72 -1.05
C SER A 474 -14.90 40.39 -0.82
N SER A 475 -14.31 40.19 0.36
CA SER A 475 -13.67 38.94 0.76
C SER A 475 -13.63 38.80 2.29
N PHE A 476 -13.00 37.75 2.80
CA PHE A 476 -12.63 37.60 4.19
C PHE A 476 -11.22 36.99 4.32
N GLU A 477 -10.61 37.20 5.48
CA GLU A 477 -9.40 36.49 5.89
C GLU A 477 -9.66 35.91 7.29
N LEU A 478 -9.45 34.61 7.44
CA LEU A 478 -9.52 33.92 8.73
C LEU A 478 -8.09 33.59 9.17
N LEU A 479 -7.71 34.14 10.31
CA LEU A 479 -6.49 33.75 11.00
C LEU A 479 -6.82 32.76 12.11
N TRP A 480 -6.09 31.65 12.16
CA TRP A 480 -6.11 30.68 13.26
C TRP A 480 -4.77 30.74 13.99
N ASN A 481 -4.80 31.01 15.30
CA ASN A 481 -3.61 31.21 16.12
C ASN A 481 -2.60 32.20 15.51
N GLY A 482 -3.11 33.23 14.82
CA GLY A 482 -2.32 34.26 14.16
C GLY A 482 -1.82 33.91 12.75
N ARG A 483 -2.13 32.72 12.21
CA ARG A 483 -1.74 32.29 10.85
C ARG A 483 -2.95 32.33 9.91
N LEU A 484 -2.77 32.83 8.68
CA LEU A 484 -3.84 32.87 7.68
C LEU A 484 -4.18 31.45 7.19
N VAL A 485 -5.42 31.01 7.43
CA VAL A 485 -5.86 29.64 7.11
C VAL A 485 -7.02 29.57 6.12
N ASP A 486 -7.78 30.64 5.93
CA ASP A 486 -8.89 30.64 4.98
C ASP A 486 -9.12 32.04 4.41
N THR A 487 -9.52 32.10 3.16
CA THR A 487 -9.91 33.32 2.46
C THR A 487 -10.79 33.00 1.26
N ALA A 488 -11.75 33.88 0.96
CA ALA A 488 -12.48 33.83 -0.29
C ALA A 488 -11.67 34.55 -1.40
N ARG A 489 -10.68 33.87 -1.97
CA ARG A 489 -9.80 34.46 -3.01
C ARG A 489 -10.55 34.93 -4.25
N GLY A 490 -11.53 34.15 -4.71
CA GLY A 490 -12.43 34.55 -5.81
C GLY A 490 -13.43 35.65 -5.45
N GLY A 491 -13.48 36.05 -4.18
CA GLY A 491 -14.37 37.09 -3.65
C GLY A 491 -15.74 36.58 -3.21
N LEU A 492 -16.54 37.51 -2.68
CA LEU A 492 -17.89 37.26 -2.15
C LEU A 492 -18.89 38.13 -2.89
N GLN A 493 -20.00 37.54 -3.35
CA GLN A 493 -21.14 38.29 -3.85
C GLN A 493 -22.01 38.81 -2.71
N ARG A 494 -22.79 39.87 -2.91
CA ARG A 494 -23.76 40.37 -1.92
C ARG A 494 -25.13 40.58 -2.56
N THR A 495 -26.20 40.37 -1.80
CA THR A 495 -27.58 40.51 -2.30
C THR A 495 -28.03 41.98 -2.33
N ALA A 496 -28.86 42.34 -3.31
CA ALA A 496 -29.52 43.64 -3.37
C ALA A 496 -30.59 43.81 -2.28
N GLY A 497 -31.06 45.04 -2.02
CA GLY A 497 -32.26 45.26 -1.20
C GLY A 497 -32.23 46.57 -0.42
N ASN A 498 -33.30 46.84 0.36
CA ASN A 498 -33.46 48.13 1.03
C ASN A 498 -33.31 48.02 2.54
N LEU A 499 -32.53 48.92 3.14
CA LEU A 499 -32.46 49.16 4.58
C LEU A 499 -33.36 50.34 4.94
N ARG A 500 -34.28 50.16 5.89
CA ARG A 500 -35.21 51.21 6.35
C ARG A 500 -34.89 51.63 7.78
N GLY A 501 -35.28 52.85 8.14
CA GLY A 501 -35.13 53.36 9.49
C GLY A 501 -36.00 52.59 10.49
N GLY A 502 -35.44 52.28 11.67
CA GLY A 502 -36.13 51.62 12.77
C GLY A 502 -35.61 50.21 13.09
N ALA A 503 -35.58 49.86 14.39
CA ALA A 503 -34.97 48.64 14.91
C ALA A 503 -35.60 47.31 14.39
N SER A 504 -36.80 47.35 13.81
CA SER A 504 -37.48 46.20 13.20
C SER A 504 -37.14 45.98 11.72
N GLN A 505 -36.37 46.86 11.09
CA GLN A 505 -36.08 46.88 9.64
C GLN A 505 -34.63 46.55 9.30
N ARG A 506 -33.97 45.75 10.15
CA ARG A 506 -32.60 45.26 9.95
C ARG A 506 -32.49 44.45 8.66
N LYS A 507 -31.32 44.48 8.03
CA LYS A 507 -31.06 43.71 6.80
C LYS A 507 -29.80 42.86 6.93
N TRP A 508 -29.89 41.64 6.45
CA TRP A 508 -28.78 40.70 6.42
C TRP A 508 -28.20 40.59 5.02
N LYS A 509 -26.87 40.55 4.93
CA LYS A 509 -26.13 40.30 3.68
C LYS A 509 -25.01 39.32 3.97
N GLY A 510 -24.97 38.21 3.24
CA GLY A 510 -23.97 37.19 3.50
C GLY A 510 -23.93 36.10 2.44
N ASN A 511 -23.18 35.07 2.77
CA ASN A 511 -22.71 34.04 1.86
C ASN A 511 -22.57 32.71 2.60
N GLY A 512 -23.03 31.63 1.97
CA GLY A 512 -22.64 30.26 2.34
C GLY A 512 -21.34 29.90 1.65
N SER A 513 -20.28 29.85 2.44
CA SER A 513 -18.94 29.43 2.05
C SER A 513 -18.80 27.91 2.24
N PRO A 514 -17.96 27.22 1.46
CA PRO A 514 -17.19 27.70 0.33
C PRO A 514 -18.04 27.78 -0.95
N ALA A 515 -17.45 28.34 -2.00
CA ALA A 515 -18.05 28.29 -3.33
C ALA A 515 -18.23 26.84 -3.77
N HIS A 516 -19.41 26.51 -4.33
CA HIS A 516 -19.72 25.17 -4.83
C HIS A 516 -20.52 25.25 -6.14
N ASP A 517 -20.00 24.58 -7.17
CA ASP A 517 -20.64 24.36 -8.47
C ASP A 517 -19.94 23.21 -9.19
N HIS A 518 -20.54 22.01 -9.09
CA HIS A 518 -19.95 20.80 -9.67
C HIS A 518 -19.84 20.87 -11.21
N SER A 519 -20.56 21.77 -11.91
CA SER A 519 -20.49 21.86 -13.38
C SER A 519 -19.16 22.44 -13.89
N ILE A 520 -18.42 23.11 -13.00
CA ILE A 520 -17.09 23.67 -13.24
C ILE A 520 -16.01 22.98 -12.41
N GLY A 521 -16.30 21.82 -11.80
CA GLY A 521 -15.34 21.08 -10.97
C GLY A 521 -15.09 21.70 -9.59
N GLN A 522 -16.03 22.49 -9.08
CA GLN A 522 -15.92 23.09 -7.76
C GLN A 522 -16.78 22.32 -6.77
N HIS A 523 -16.13 21.55 -5.89
CA HIS A 523 -16.80 20.58 -5.01
C HIS A 523 -17.28 21.17 -3.68
N GLY A 524 -16.91 22.41 -3.36
CA GLY A 524 -17.29 23.04 -2.10
C GLY A 524 -16.47 22.54 -0.91
N ASP A 525 -15.18 22.25 -1.12
CA ASP A 525 -14.23 21.94 -0.06
C ASP A 525 -13.58 23.24 0.46
N PRO A 526 -13.77 23.61 1.74
CA PRO A 526 -13.20 24.85 2.29
C PRO A 526 -11.67 24.90 2.22
N ARG A 527 -11.00 23.75 2.21
CA ARG A 527 -9.53 23.66 2.09
C ARG A 527 -9.03 24.28 0.78
N ALA A 528 -9.86 24.26 -0.27
CA ALA A 528 -9.54 24.81 -1.59
C ALA A 528 -9.77 26.32 -1.70
N SER A 529 -10.57 26.94 -0.81
CA SER A 529 -10.98 28.36 -0.89
C SER A 529 -9.81 29.33 -1.03
N HIS A 530 -8.69 29.03 -0.35
CA HIS A 530 -7.46 29.82 -0.42
C HIS A 530 -6.86 29.91 -1.83
N TYR A 531 -7.07 28.89 -2.66
CA TYR A 531 -6.39 28.73 -3.94
C TYR A 531 -7.30 29.06 -5.13
N ILE A 532 -8.62 28.88 -5.00
CA ILE A 532 -9.58 28.98 -6.13
C ILE A 532 -10.03 30.42 -6.37
N ASN A 533 -10.26 30.76 -7.64
CA ASN A 533 -10.76 32.07 -8.08
C ASN A 533 -12.29 32.10 -8.27
N THR A 534 -13.02 31.14 -7.71
CA THR A 534 -14.50 31.13 -7.75
C THR A 534 -15.05 32.02 -6.65
N TRP A 535 -15.96 32.92 -7.01
CA TRP A 535 -16.66 33.72 -6.01
C TRP A 535 -17.64 32.87 -5.21
N VAL A 536 -17.85 33.24 -3.95
CA VAL A 536 -18.91 32.65 -3.12
C VAL A 536 -20.23 33.35 -3.42
N TYR A 537 -21.26 32.56 -3.76
CA TYR A 537 -22.59 33.08 -4.06
C TYR A 537 -23.25 33.70 -2.84
N ALA A 538 -24.04 34.76 -3.06
CA ALA A 538 -24.79 35.40 -2.00
C ALA A 538 -26.00 34.55 -1.60
N ASN A 539 -26.31 34.50 -0.31
CA ASN A 539 -27.46 33.79 0.24
C ASN A 539 -28.39 34.77 0.95
N ASP A 540 -29.69 34.62 0.72
CA ASP A 540 -30.71 35.29 1.53
C ASP A 540 -30.76 34.66 2.91
N TYR A 541 -30.72 35.49 3.95
CA TYR A 541 -30.57 35.01 5.33
C TYR A 541 -31.77 34.19 5.80
N ASP A 542 -32.97 34.69 5.57
CA ASP A 542 -34.23 34.09 6.04
C ASP A 542 -34.74 32.94 5.16
N GLN A 543 -34.08 32.68 4.03
CA GLN A 543 -34.47 31.62 3.10
C GLN A 543 -33.38 30.58 2.88
N ASN A 544 -32.11 30.97 2.95
CA ASN A 544 -30.99 30.19 2.42
C ASN A 544 -29.72 30.20 3.30
N SER A 545 -29.73 30.77 4.51
CA SER A 545 -28.63 30.55 5.46
C SER A 545 -28.63 29.10 5.96
N ASN A 546 -27.46 28.57 6.35
CA ASN A 546 -27.31 27.16 6.78
C ASN A 546 -26.53 27.05 8.07
N TRP A 547 -27.04 27.65 9.14
CA TRP A 547 -26.34 27.61 10.43
C TRP A 547 -26.41 26.23 11.07
N GLY A 548 -25.27 25.77 11.56
CA GLY A 548 -25.06 24.55 12.35
C GLY A 548 -24.87 23.29 11.51
N GLY A 549 -24.62 23.42 10.20
CA GLY A 549 -24.46 22.25 9.34
C GLY A 549 -24.05 22.57 7.91
N ARG A 550 -24.11 21.54 7.07
CA ARG A 550 -23.70 21.59 5.67
C ARG A 550 -24.56 22.58 4.87
N ALA A 551 -23.95 23.29 3.93
CA ALA A 551 -24.64 24.29 3.11
C ALA A 551 -25.64 23.66 2.11
N LEU A 552 -26.87 24.17 2.09
CA LEU A 552 -27.97 23.73 1.22
C LEU A 552 -28.81 24.94 0.75
N LYS A 553 -28.86 25.19 -0.56
CA LYS A 553 -29.71 26.21 -1.17
C LYS A 553 -31.14 25.68 -1.33
N ARG A 554 -32.06 26.18 -0.51
CA ARG A 554 -33.48 25.86 -0.55
C ARG A 554 -34.12 26.52 -1.78
N GLY A 555 -35.06 25.82 -2.42
CA GLY A 555 -35.70 26.27 -3.66
C GLY A 555 -34.89 26.00 -4.95
N VAL A 556 -33.64 25.53 -4.84
CA VAL A 556 -32.89 25.00 -5.99
C VAL A 556 -33.23 23.51 -6.17
N HIS A 557 -33.56 23.12 -7.41
CA HIS A 557 -33.93 21.74 -7.75
C HIS A 557 -32.80 20.75 -7.43
N SER A 558 -33.15 19.54 -6.98
CA SER A 558 -32.20 18.54 -6.45
C SER A 558 -31.11 18.10 -7.43
N SER A 559 -31.39 18.14 -8.72
CA SER A 559 -30.42 17.79 -9.78
C SER A 559 -29.41 18.89 -10.11
N ARG A 560 -29.46 20.07 -9.47
CA ARG A 560 -28.58 21.18 -9.82
C ARG A 560 -27.20 21.03 -9.15
N PRO A 561 -26.11 21.25 -9.89
CA PRO A 561 -24.74 21.01 -9.43
C PRO A 561 -24.22 22.03 -8.40
N PHE A 562 -24.96 23.11 -8.13
CA PHE A 562 -24.61 24.16 -7.18
C PHE A 562 -25.61 24.26 -6.02
N ARG A 563 -26.46 23.23 -5.84
CA ARG A 563 -27.52 23.23 -4.83
C ARG A 563 -26.96 23.14 -3.42
N GLU A 564 -25.99 22.27 -3.20
CA GLU A 564 -25.46 21.96 -1.89
C GLU A 564 -24.01 21.55 -1.98
N VAL A 565 -23.27 21.70 -0.89
CA VAL A 565 -21.95 21.09 -0.75
C VAL A 565 -22.19 19.60 -0.48
N SER A 566 -22.07 18.74 -1.48
CA SER A 566 -22.33 17.30 -1.34
C SER A 566 -21.02 16.51 -1.40
N LEU A 567 -20.66 15.86 -0.29
CA LEU A 567 -19.49 14.98 -0.18
C LEU A 567 -19.62 13.75 -1.10
N LEU A 568 -20.84 13.32 -1.42
CA LEU A 568 -21.07 12.27 -2.42
C LEU A 568 -20.58 12.65 -3.82
N HIS A 569 -20.54 13.95 -4.13
CA HIS A 569 -20.04 14.48 -5.41
C HIS A 569 -18.56 14.89 -5.34
N TRP A 570 -17.90 14.71 -4.20
CA TRP A 570 -16.44 14.85 -4.13
C TRP A 570 -15.80 13.66 -4.84
N PRO A 571 -14.66 13.84 -5.54
CA PRO A 571 -13.94 12.72 -6.13
C PRO A 571 -13.50 11.68 -5.08
N ASP A 572 -13.19 12.11 -3.85
CA ASP A 572 -12.90 11.22 -2.73
C ASP A 572 -14.09 10.41 -2.24
N ARG A 573 -15.31 10.90 -2.47
CA ARG A 573 -16.56 10.50 -1.82
C ARG A 573 -16.55 10.80 -0.31
N GLY A 574 -17.65 10.49 0.36
CA GLY A 574 -17.80 10.69 1.80
C GLY A 574 -19.26 10.84 2.24
N TRP A 575 -19.45 11.00 3.55
CA TRP A 575 -20.77 11.00 4.19
C TRP A 575 -21.34 12.40 4.37
N ASN A 576 -22.49 12.68 3.74
CA ASN A 576 -23.17 13.96 3.90
C ASN A 576 -23.73 14.13 5.32
N SER A 577 -23.19 15.10 6.07
CA SER A 577 -23.78 15.55 7.33
C SER A 577 -25.10 16.31 7.12
N THR A 578 -25.85 16.44 8.23
CA THR A 578 -27.14 17.13 8.27
C THR A 578 -26.99 18.57 7.76
N PRO A 579 -27.86 19.02 6.84
CA PRO A 579 -27.86 20.41 6.40
C PRO A 579 -28.12 21.37 7.56
N GLY A 580 -27.50 22.55 7.49
CA GLY A 580 -27.72 23.62 8.45
C GLY A 580 -29.14 24.21 8.36
N ILE A 581 -29.51 25.00 9.36
CA ILE A 581 -30.86 25.58 9.52
C ILE A 581 -30.87 27.05 9.08
N SER A 582 -31.87 27.40 8.27
CA SER A 582 -32.11 28.80 7.90
C SER A 582 -32.82 29.53 9.02
N ALA A 583 -32.48 30.81 9.23
CA ALA A 583 -33.34 31.67 10.03
C ALA A 583 -34.72 31.76 9.37
N SER A 584 -35.81 31.78 10.14
CA SER A 584 -37.16 31.88 9.56
C SER A 584 -37.56 33.31 9.19
N ARG A 585 -36.78 34.31 9.65
CA ARG A 585 -37.00 35.76 9.45
C ARG A 585 -35.77 36.55 9.89
N ASP A 586 -35.61 37.76 9.34
CA ASP A 586 -34.52 38.71 9.63
C ASP A 586 -34.34 39.05 11.13
N ALA A 587 -35.37 38.88 11.96
CA ALA A 587 -35.31 39.20 13.39
C ALA A 587 -34.54 38.16 14.22
N VAL A 588 -34.45 36.91 13.76
CA VAL A 588 -33.84 35.81 14.52
C VAL A 588 -32.33 35.85 14.34
N LEU A 589 -31.57 35.84 15.44
CA LEU A 589 -30.11 35.79 15.41
C LEU A 589 -29.63 34.35 15.18
N PRO A 590 -28.50 34.14 14.48
CA PRO A 590 -28.02 32.79 14.20
C PRO A 590 -27.56 32.07 15.47
N THR A 591 -27.07 32.82 16.46
CA THR A 591 -26.70 32.31 17.80
C THR A 591 -27.89 31.88 18.66
N ALA A 592 -29.12 32.17 18.24
CA ALA A 592 -30.35 31.80 18.95
C ALA A 592 -31.11 30.65 18.27
N LEU A 593 -30.56 30.08 17.19
CA LEU A 593 -31.16 28.96 16.47
C LEU A 593 -30.93 27.64 17.23
N ASN A 594 -31.91 26.75 17.13
CA ASN A 594 -31.75 25.36 17.59
C ASN A 594 -30.98 24.58 16.52
N LEU A 595 -29.65 24.62 16.59
CA LEU A 595 -28.76 24.02 15.60
C LEU A 595 -28.88 22.48 15.56
N PRO A 596 -28.58 21.84 14.41
CA PRO A 596 -28.50 20.38 14.32
C PRO A 596 -27.52 19.77 15.32
N ALA A 597 -27.73 18.50 15.67
CA ALA A 597 -26.80 17.75 16.51
C ALA A 597 -25.49 17.46 15.75
N ASN A 598 -24.36 17.48 16.46
CA ASN A 598 -23.05 17.19 15.86
C ASN A 598 -22.95 15.72 15.39
N GLN A 599 -22.27 15.50 14.26
CA GLN A 599 -22.10 14.17 13.65
C GLN A 599 -20.61 13.87 13.42
N PRO A 600 -19.83 13.60 14.49
CA PRO A 600 -18.38 13.47 14.42
C PRO A 600 -17.90 12.32 13.51
N GLN A 601 -18.69 11.25 13.40
CA GLN A 601 -18.45 10.12 12.50
C GLN A 601 -18.47 10.46 11.00
N MET A 602 -18.94 11.64 10.60
CA MET A 602 -19.08 12.07 9.20
C MET A 602 -18.03 13.13 8.84
N ALA A 603 -16.91 13.17 9.57
CA ALA A 603 -15.81 14.09 9.29
C ALA A 603 -15.18 13.75 7.92
N PRO A 604 -15.15 14.69 6.96
CA PRO A 604 -14.60 14.41 5.62
C PRO A 604 -13.08 14.46 5.55
N ALA A 605 -12.38 14.88 6.60
CA ALA A 605 -10.92 14.92 6.62
C ALA A 605 -10.36 14.07 7.76
N TRP A 606 -9.38 13.22 7.43
CA TRP A 606 -8.61 12.48 8.40
C TRP A 606 -7.27 13.18 8.67
N MET A 607 -7.03 13.55 9.93
CA MET A 607 -5.81 14.16 10.46
C MET A 607 -5.18 13.27 11.55
N ALA A 608 -3.93 12.84 11.40
CA ALA A 608 -3.32 11.95 12.38
C ALA A 608 -2.96 12.70 13.68
N ASN A 609 -2.37 13.88 13.56
CA ASN A 609 -1.78 14.68 14.65
C ASN A 609 -0.84 13.88 15.55
N ARG A 610 -0.10 12.96 14.92
CA ARG A 610 0.83 12.03 15.54
C ARG A 610 1.86 11.59 14.51
N PRO A 611 3.06 11.13 14.95
CA PRO A 611 4.02 10.53 14.05
C PRO A 611 3.38 9.43 13.18
N LEU A 612 3.79 9.40 11.91
CA LEU A 612 3.27 8.45 10.92
C LEU A 612 3.48 7.00 11.41
N GLN A 613 2.41 6.21 11.38
CA GLN A 613 2.50 4.79 11.70
C GLN A 613 2.90 3.97 10.47
N SER A 614 2.42 4.38 9.30
CA SER A 614 2.75 3.85 7.98
C SER A 614 2.95 4.98 6.99
N LEU A 615 3.81 4.78 6.00
CA LEU A 615 4.02 5.75 4.94
C LEU A 615 2.77 5.91 4.06
N ALA A 616 1.89 4.90 4.01
CA ALA A 616 0.61 4.97 3.29
C ALA A 616 -0.36 6.02 3.87
N GLU A 617 -0.16 6.48 5.11
CA GLU A 617 -1.01 7.52 5.72
C GLU A 617 -0.93 8.87 4.99
N ILE A 618 0.11 9.10 4.17
CA ILE A 618 0.18 10.30 3.32
C ILE A 618 -0.89 10.30 2.21
N GLY A 619 -1.68 9.23 2.07
CA GLY A 619 -2.86 9.22 1.21
C GLY A 619 -3.93 10.24 1.66
N HIS A 620 -3.98 10.57 2.95
CA HIS A 620 -4.96 11.50 3.53
C HIS A 620 -4.61 12.98 3.32
N ILE A 621 -3.49 13.28 2.66
CA ILE A 621 -3.05 14.65 2.40
C ILE A 621 -3.94 15.29 1.34
N PHE A 622 -4.49 16.46 1.66
CA PHE A 622 -5.26 17.27 0.72
C PHE A 622 -4.41 17.66 -0.50
N ASP A 623 -4.93 17.38 -1.70
CA ASP A 623 -4.30 17.77 -2.96
C ASP A 623 -4.98 19.05 -3.49
N PRO A 624 -4.31 20.21 -3.53
CA PRO A 624 -4.93 21.47 -3.97
C PRO A 624 -5.00 21.60 -5.50
N ALA A 625 -4.83 20.51 -6.26
CA ALA A 625 -4.86 20.52 -7.71
C ALA A 625 -6.18 21.09 -8.27
N GLN A 626 -6.07 21.90 -9.32
CA GLN A 626 -7.20 22.64 -9.90
C GLN A 626 -7.51 22.19 -11.32
N TRP A 627 -8.43 21.22 -11.42
CA TRP A 627 -8.92 20.66 -12.67
C TRP A 627 -10.45 20.59 -12.65
N ARG A 628 -11.07 20.89 -13.78
CA ARG A 628 -12.55 20.87 -13.92
C ARG A 628 -13.16 19.49 -13.69
N ASP A 629 -12.42 18.44 -14.02
CA ASP A 629 -12.81 17.05 -13.80
C ASP A 629 -11.52 16.24 -13.67
N VAL A 630 -11.26 15.66 -12.50
CA VAL A 630 -10.08 14.81 -12.26
C VAL A 630 -10.34 13.34 -12.58
N GLU A 631 -11.60 12.91 -12.56
CA GLU A 631 -12.01 11.51 -12.70
C GLU A 631 -12.00 11.05 -14.16
N LEU A 632 -12.25 11.96 -15.12
CA LEU A 632 -12.32 11.65 -16.55
C LEU A 632 -11.00 11.88 -17.30
N SER A 633 -10.85 11.21 -18.43
CA SER A 633 -9.66 11.33 -19.31
C SER A 633 -9.58 12.67 -20.07
N SER A 634 -10.68 13.42 -20.17
CA SER A 634 -10.79 14.71 -20.84
C SER A 634 -10.88 15.84 -19.82
N PHE A 635 -9.80 16.02 -19.07
CA PHE A 635 -9.66 16.99 -18.00
C PHE A 635 -9.04 18.31 -18.49
N ALA A 636 -9.46 19.44 -17.91
CA ALA A 636 -8.95 20.77 -18.24
C ALA A 636 -8.62 21.55 -16.96
N ALA A 637 -7.48 22.21 -16.94
CA ALA A 637 -7.08 23.07 -15.84
C ALA A 637 -8.03 24.28 -15.78
N ASP A 638 -8.60 24.57 -14.61
CA ASP A 638 -9.47 25.73 -14.39
C ASP A 638 -9.26 26.27 -12.97
N ALA A 639 -8.90 27.55 -12.85
CA ALA A 639 -8.61 28.19 -11.56
C ALA A 639 -9.85 28.30 -10.65
N ARG A 640 -11.04 27.97 -11.18
CA ARG A 640 -12.30 27.94 -10.45
C ARG A 640 -12.63 26.56 -9.86
N ALA A 641 -11.93 25.53 -10.33
CA ALA A 641 -12.13 24.14 -9.93
C ALA A 641 -11.20 23.76 -8.76
N GLY A 642 -11.59 22.75 -7.99
CA GLY A 642 -10.78 22.19 -6.91
C GLY A 642 -11.61 21.66 -5.75
N GLY A 643 -10.89 21.08 -4.79
CA GLY A 643 -11.48 20.54 -3.57
C GLY A 643 -11.90 19.07 -3.67
N GLY A 644 -12.03 18.42 -2.52
CA GLY A 644 -12.56 17.07 -2.38
C GLY A 644 -11.68 15.96 -2.97
N ILE A 645 -10.37 16.23 -3.08
CA ILE A 645 -9.35 15.28 -3.49
C ILE A 645 -8.22 15.22 -2.46
N THR A 646 -7.77 14.01 -2.17
CA THR A 646 -6.54 13.71 -1.43
C THR A 646 -5.58 12.92 -2.32
N LEU A 647 -4.34 12.75 -1.89
CA LEU A 647 -3.34 11.96 -2.62
C LEU A 647 -3.79 10.49 -2.72
N ALA A 648 -4.19 10.02 -3.91
CA ALA A 648 -4.75 8.67 -4.07
C ALA A 648 -3.69 7.56 -3.85
N ILE A 649 -3.64 6.98 -2.64
CA ILE A 649 -2.70 5.93 -2.24
C ILE A 649 -3.47 4.78 -1.59
N GLY A 650 -3.45 3.61 -2.22
CA GLY A 650 -4.27 2.48 -1.75
C GLY A 650 -5.70 2.51 -2.29
N ARG A 651 -5.93 3.32 -3.32
CA ARG A 651 -7.15 3.40 -4.11
C ARG A 651 -6.82 3.81 -5.54
N PRO A 652 -7.78 3.73 -6.47
CA PRO A 652 -7.54 4.11 -7.85
C PRO A 652 -7.12 5.57 -7.98
N GLU A 653 -5.99 5.81 -8.64
CA GLU A 653 -5.53 7.16 -8.96
C GLU A 653 -6.52 7.86 -9.91
N TYR A 654 -6.57 9.19 -9.88
CA TYR A 654 -7.40 9.98 -10.79
C TYR A 654 -6.89 9.88 -12.24
N ALA A 655 -7.80 9.95 -13.22
CA ALA A 655 -7.43 9.85 -14.63
C ALA A 655 -6.41 10.91 -15.05
N ALA A 656 -6.51 12.10 -14.47
CA ALA A 656 -5.57 13.20 -14.68
C ALA A 656 -4.12 12.85 -14.26
N PHE A 657 -3.97 11.94 -13.29
CA PHE A 657 -2.70 11.67 -12.62
C PHE A 657 -2.20 10.23 -12.73
N ASP A 658 -2.98 9.29 -13.30
CA ASP A 658 -2.61 7.87 -13.47
C ASP A 658 -1.59 7.66 -14.60
N ARG A 659 -0.40 8.24 -14.42
CA ARG A 659 0.78 8.11 -15.28
C ARG A 659 2.04 8.05 -14.42
N GLU A 660 3.01 7.24 -14.86
CA GLU A 660 4.31 7.16 -14.18
C GLU A 660 4.96 8.55 -14.14
N GLY A 661 5.49 8.95 -12.99
CA GLY A 661 5.98 10.30 -12.70
C GLY A 661 4.96 11.22 -12.03
N ARG A 662 3.65 10.91 -12.11
CA ARG A 662 2.56 11.75 -11.55
C ARG A 662 1.75 11.08 -10.46
N ARG A 663 1.83 9.75 -10.30
CA ARG A 663 1.02 9.01 -9.30
C ARG A 663 1.46 9.33 -7.88
N ALA A 664 0.50 9.56 -6.99
CA ALA A 664 0.75 9.78 -5.57
C ALA A 664 1.46 8.58 -4.91
N ALA A 665 1.11 7.35 -5.29
CA ALA A 665 1.73 6.14 -4.74
C ALA A 665 3.25 6.04 -4.96
N GLN A 666 3.83 6.80 -5.90
CA GLN A 666 5.28 6.83 -6.11
C GLN A 666 6.02 7.59 -5.01
N LEU A 667 5.33 8.41 -4.21
CA LEU A 667 5.91 9.00 -3.00
C LEU A 667 6.33 7.93 -1.99
N LEU A 668 5.67 6.76 -1.98
CA LEU A 668 6.01 5.63 -1.11
C LEU A 668 7.39 5.03 -1.41
N ASP A 669 7.93 5.29 -2.60
CA ASP A 669 9.25 4.81 -3.01
C ASP A 669 10.38 5.77 -2.62
N LEU A 670 10.06 7.06 -2.43
CA LEU A 670 11.06 8.12 -2.19
C LEU A 670 11.43 8.27 -0.73
N PHE A 671 10.50 7.89 0.15
CA PHE A 671 10.57 8.11 1.57
C PHE A 671 10.58 6.78 2.35
N ALA A 672 11.13 6.83 3.54
CA ALA A 672 11.02 5.80 4.56
C ALA A 672 10.67 6.46 5.89
N LEU A 673 10.13 5.68 6.82
CA LEU A 673 9.95 6.12 8.20
C LEU A 673 11.13 5.66 9.06
N THR A 674 11.27 6.24 10.25
CA THR A 674 12.22 5.75 11.25
C THR A 674 11.95 4.26 11.52
N PRO A 675 12.95 3.36 11.33
CA PRO A 675 12.74 1.92 11.44
C PRO A 675 12.22 1.51 12.83
N LYS A 676 11.26 0.60 12.84
CA LYS A 676 10.65 0.04 14.05
C LYS A 676 11.10 -1.41 14.23
N PRO A 677 11.10 -1.97 15.46
CA PRO A 677 11.46 -3.37 15.68
C PRO A 677 10.63 -4.38 14.86
N GLN A 678 9.38 -4.03 14.52
CA GLN A 678 8.52 -4.84 13.66
C GLN A 678 9.03 -4.93 12.21
N ASP A 679 9.85 -3.98 11.76
CA ASP A 679 10.46 -4.01 10.42
C ASP A 679 11.52 -5.09 10.29
N ASP A 680 12.06 -5.59 11.41
CA ASP A 680 13.02 -6.69 11.49
C ASP A 680 12.34 -8.08 11.44
N LEU A 681 11.09 -8.15 10.97
CA LEU A 681 10.32 -9.38 10.83
C LEU A 681 10.19 -9.79 9.36
N PRO A 682 10.15 -11.09 9.05
CA PRO A 682 10.26 -11.58 7.69
C PRO A 682 8.95 -11.30 6.97
N ARG A 683 9.00 -10.35 6.03
CA ARG A 683 7.87 -9.99 5.17
C ARG A 683 7.70 -11.01 4.05
N ILE A 684 6.50 -11.06 3.48
CA ILE A 684 6.15 -12.00 2.41
C ILE A 684 6.55 -11.41 1.06
N ASN A 685 7.34 -12.14 0.28
CA ASN A 685 7.61 -11.75 -1.10
C ASN A 685 6.36 -11.97 -1.96
N ILE A 686 5.67 -10.87 -2.27
CA ILE A 686 4.41 -10.91 -3.02
C ILE A 686 4.61 -11.41 -4.47
N ASN A 687 5.81 -11.25 -5.02
CA ASN A 687 6.14 -11.69 -6.38
C ASN A 687 6.35 -13.22 -6.49
N THR A 688 6.45 -13.93 -5.38
CA THR A 688 6.66 -15.40 -5.35
C THR A 688 5.62 -16.16 -4.53
N ALA A 689 4.86 -15.47 -3.69
CA ALA A 689 3.84 -16.08 -2.83
C ALA A 689 2.79 -16.88 -3.61
N SER A 690 2.41 -18.05 -3.10
CA SER A 690 1.33 -18.84 -3.73
C SER A 690 -0.04 -18.19 -3.54
N ARG A 691 -1.04 -18.67 -4.26
CA ARG A 691 -2.42 -18.20 -4.13
C ARG A 691 -2.95 -18.29 -2.69
N GLU A 692 -2.60 -19.36 -1.99
CA GLU A 692 -2.98 -19.63 -0.60
C GLU A 692 -2.32 -18.65 0.37
N VAL A 693 -1.02 -18.36 0.18
CA VAL A 693 -0.30 -17.39 1.00
C VAL A 693 -0.84 -15.98 0.78
N LEU A 694 -1.14 -15.62 -0.47
CA LEU A 694 -1.73 -14.32 -0.82
C LEU A 694 -3.11 -14.13 -0.19
N ARG A 695 -3.95 -15.17 -0.13
CA ARG A 695 -5.22 -15.13 0.61
C ARG A 695 -5.01 -14.78 2.08
N CYS A 696 -4.02 -15.39 2.74
CA CYS A 696 -3.73 -15.14 4.15
C CYS A 696 -3.36 -13.67 4.43
N LEU A 697 -2.80 -12.93 3.45
CA LEU A 697 -2.44 -11.52 3.64
C LEU A 697 -3.63 -10.63 3.97
N ILE A 698 -4.84 -10.96 3.47
CA ILE A 698 -6.05 -10.15 3.69
C ILE A 698 -7.12 -10.88 4.52
N ALA A 699 -6.89 -12.15 4.85
CA ALA A 699 -7.78 -12.97 5.65
C ALA A 699 -7.90 -12.45 7.09
N GLY A 700 -9.11 -12.50 7.64
CA GLY A 700 -9.42 -12.05 8.99
C GLY A 700 -9.24 -10.54 9.23
N GLN A 701 -9.02 -9.74 8.18
CA GLN A 701 -8.81 -8.31 8.34
C GLN A 701 -10.14 -7.59 8.57
N GLU A 702 -10.25 -6.80 9.63
CA GLU A 702 -11.38 -5.91 9.90
C GLU A 702 -11.03 -4.47 9.51
N LEU A 703 -11.65 -3.90 8.49
CA LEU A 703 -11.51 -2.49 8.13
C LEU A 703 -12.54 -1.67 8.90
N SER A 704 -12.12 -0.58 9.54
CA SER A 704 -12.94 0.20 10.48
C SER A 704 -12.62 1.69 10.48
N ARG A 705 -11.81 2.17 9.53
CA ARG A 705 -11.51 3.62 9.40
C ARG A 705 -12.68 4.47 8.95
N ASP A 706 -13.62 3.90 8.19
CA ASP A 706 -14.91 4.54 7.91
C ASP A 706 -15.91 4.12 9.02
N PRO A 707 -16.21 4.99 9.99
CA PRO A 707 -17.09 4.66 11.10
C PRO A 707 -18.57 4.54 10.69
N GLN A 708 -18.95 4.96 9.47
CA GLN A 708 -20.33 4.89 8.98
C GLN A 708 -20.66 3.60 8.25
N LEU A 709 -19.70 3.00 7.55
CA LEU A 709 -19.89 1.65 7.00
C LEU A 709 -19.89 0.57 8.09
N GLY A 710 -19.35 0.88 9.27
CA GLY A 710 -19.08 -0.12 10.30
C GLY A 710 -17.95 -1.07 9.86
N PRO A 711 -17.68 -2.12 10.64
CA PRO A 711 -16.56 -3.01 10.36
C PRO A 711 -16.79 -3.80 9.06
N ILE A 712 -15.97 -3.53 8.05
CA ILE A 712 -15.96 -4.28 6.79
C ILE A 712 -14.90 -5.36 6.92
N PHE A 713 -15.30 -6.61 6.78
CA PHE A 713 -14.37 -7.72 6.71
C PHE A 713 -14.14 -8.11 5.25
N PRO A 714 -13.00 -7.74 4.62
CA PRO A 714 -12.50 -8.37 3.41
C PRO A 714 -12.67 -9.90 3.32
N PRO A 715 -12.71 -10.68 4.43
CA PRO A 715 -13.02 -12.11 4.35
C PRO A 715 -14.50 -12.52 4.60
N SER A 716 -15.47 -11.63 4.85
CA SER A 716 -16.86 -12.09 5.08
C SER A 716 -17.51 -12.77 3.86
N HIS A 717 -16.81 -12.81 2.72
CA HIS A 717 -17.22 -13.54 1.54
C HIS A 717 -16.08 -14.36 0.93
N GLN A 718 -16.40 -15.58 0.53
CA GLN A 718 -15.49 -16.62 0.01
C GLN A 718 -14.62 -16.22 -1.20
N ALA A 719 -14.86 -15.07 -1.84
CA ALA A 719 -14.32 -14.72 -3.15
C ALA A 719 -13.29 -13.57 -3.15
N VAL A 720 -13.20 -12.72 -2.11
CA VAL A 720 -12.32 -11.53 -2.16
C VAL A 720 -10.84 -11.91 -1.99
N GLY A 721 -10.54 -12.83 -1.08
CA GLY A 721 -9.21 -13.43 -0.91
C GLY A 721 -8.67 -14.04 -2.21
N ASP A 722 -9.53 -14.78 -2.90
CA ASP A 722 -9.23 -15.39 -4.19
C ASP A 722 -9.03 -14.34 -5.29
N ARG A 723 -9.94 -13.36 -5.40
CA ARG A 723 -9.79 -12.22 -6.33
C ARG A 723 -8.49 -11.45 -6.10
N PHE A 724 -8.09 -11.22 -4.85
CA PHE A 724 -6.82 -10.57 -4.51
C PHE A 724 -5.63 -11.40 -5.01
N ALA A 725 -5.62 -12.69 -4.67
CA ALA A 725 -4.55 -13.59 -5.06
C ALA A 725 -4.45 -13.70 -6.59
N ASP A 726 -5.58 -13.85 -7.28
CA ASP A 726 -5.66 -13.95 -8.73
C ASP A 726 -5.21 -12.63 -9.41
N ALA A 727 -5.61 -11.48 -8.88
CA ALA A 727 -5.17 -10.16 -9.35
C ALA A 727 -3.66 -9.97 -9.22
N VAL A 728 -3.08 -10.37 -8.07
CA VAL A 728 -1.63 -10.32 -7.85
C VAL A 728 -0.88 -11.25 -8.81
N ILE A 729 -1.32 -12.51 -8.92
CA ILE A 729 -0.71 -13.53 -9.80
C ILE A 729 -0.76 -13.06 -11.26
N ALA A 730 -1.92 -12.61 -11.73
CA ALA A 730 -2.08 -12.14 -13.09
C ALA A 730 -1.26 -10.87 -13.38
N THR A 731 -1.06 -10.00 -12.38
CA THR A 731 -0.21 -8.81 -12.50
C THR A 731 1.27 -9.22 -12.60
N ARG A 732 1.79 -10.00 -11.65
CA ARG A 732 3.22 -10.37 -11.61
C ARG A 732 3.67 -11.27 -12.76
N ASN A 733 2.78 -12.13 -13.29
CA ASN A 733 3.08 -12.98 -14.45
C ASN A 733 3.28 -12.16 -15.73
N ARG A 734 2.74 -10.93 -15.79
CA ARG A 734 2.97 -9.99 -16.90
C ARG A 734 4.20 -9.14 -16.66
N ALA A 735 4.26 -8.52 -15.48
CA ALA A 735 5.41 -7.75 -15.06
C ALA A 735 5.53 -7.83 -13.53
N PRO A 736 6.66 -8.29 -12.98
CA PRO A 736 6.86 -8.35 -11.54
C PRO A 736 6.76 -6.96 -10.92
N LEU A 737 6.19 -6.89 -9.72
CA LEU A 737 6.04 -5.66 -8.96
C LEU A 737 7.43 -5.19 -8.49
N ARG A 738 7.80 -3.94 -8.79
CA ARG A 738 9.15 -3.42 -8.49
C ARG A 738 9.26 -2.85 -7.08
N SER A 739 8.17 -2.31 -6.55
CA SER A 739 8.13 -1.65 -5.23
C SER A 739 6.70 -1.50 -4.70
N ILE A 740 6.56 -0.83 -3.55
CA ILE A 740 5.26 -0.59 -2.90
C ILE A 740 4.35 0.25 -3.81
N SER A 741 4.89 1.18 -4.60
CA SER A 741 4.09 1.99 -5.54
C SER A 741 3.37 1.13 -6.59
N ASP A 742 3.99 0.05 -7.07
CA ASP A 742 3.38 -0.88 -8.02
C ASP A 742 2.25 -1.71 -7.40
N LEU A 743 2.18 -1.86 -6.06
CA LEU A 743 1.03 -2.51 -5.39
C LEU A 743 -0.27 -1.75 -5.66
N ASN A 744 -0.21 -0.41 -5.75
CA ASN A 744 -1.38 0.42 -6.05
C ASN A 744 -1.89 0.19 -7.49
N LEU A 745 -1.10 -0.49 -8.33
CA LEU A 745 -1.42 -0.81 -9.72
C LEU A 745 -1.97 -2.22 -9.91
N ILE A 746 -2.12 -3.03 -8.85
CA ILE A 746 -2.77 -4.34 -8.96
C ILE A 746 -4.22 -4.13 -9.42
N ARG A 747 -4.61 -4.82 -10.50
CA ARG A 747 -5.94 -4.69 -11.12
C ARG A 747 -6.70 -6.00 -11.05
N LEU A 748 -8.03 -5.91 -11.00
CA LEU A 748 -8.92 -7.07 -11.13
C LEU A 748 -8.70 -7.79 -12.47
N HIS A 749 -8.51 -7.04 -13.55
CA HIS A 749 -8.21 -7.58 -14.89
C HIS A 749 -6.97 -6.89 -15.48
N PRO A 750 -5.75 -7.38 -15.18
CA PRO A 750 -4.49 -6.75 -15.64
C PRO A 750 -4.31 -6.81 -17.17
N GLY A 751 -5.22 -7.52 -17.87
CA GLY A 751 -5.44 -7.58 -19.32
C GLY A 751 -5.83 -6.30 -20.00
N GLN A 752 -6.58 -5.45 -19.30
CA GLN A 752 -7.37 -4.42 -19.95
C GLN A 752 -6.87 -3.04 -19.52
N MET A 753 -6.86 -2.11 -20.48
CA MET A 753 -6.64 -0.70 -20.16
C MET A 753 -7.80 -0.18 -19.32
N ARG A 754 -7.49 0.68 -18.35
CA ARG A 754 -8.51 1.30 -17.51
C ARG A 754 -9.44 2.16 -18.35
N ASN A 755 -10.75 1.94 -18.21
CA ASN A 755 -11.75 2.75 -18.88
C ASN A 755 -12.25 3.85 -17.95
N TYR A 756 -11.67 5.04 -18.07
CA TYR A 756 -12.06 6.21 -17.26
C TYR A 756 -13.46 6.74 -17.55
N ASN A 757 -14.09 6.32 -18.66
CA ASN A 757 -15.44 6.76 -19.02
C ASN A 757 -16.52 5.87 -18.41
N ASN A 758 -16.13 4.72 -17.82
CA ASN A 758 -17.02 3.84 -17.08
C ASN A 758 -16.23 3.21 -15.92
N PRO A 759 -16.05 3.94 -14.79
CA PRO A 759 -15.28 3.46 -13.66
C PRO A 759 -15.80 2.11 -13.13
N GLN A 760 -17.12 1.85 -13.20
CA GLN A 760 -17.74 0.62 -12.70
C GLN A 760 -17.45 -0.67 -13.50
N ALA A 761 -16.71 -0.61 -14.61
CA ALA A 761 -16.36 -1.80 -15.39
C ALA A 761 -14.96 -2.32 -15.03
N ASP A 762 -14.85 -3.58 -14.56
CA ASP A 762 -13.75 -4.59 -14.54
C ASP A 762 -12.28 -4.17 -14.84
N THR A 763 -11.92 -2.91 -14.71
CA THR A 763 -10.63 -2.32 -15.05
C THR A 763 -10.11 -1.44 -13.91
N GLU A 764 -10.83 -1.46 -12.79
CA GLU A 764 -10.46 -0.77 -11.56
C GLU A 764 -9.26 -1.47 -10.88
N PRO A 765 -8.37 -0.67 -10.25
CA PRO A 765 -7.44 -1.15 -9.25
C PRO A 765 -8.15 -1.96 -8.15
N PHE A 766 -7.47 -2.98 -7.62
CA PHE A 766 -8.04 -3.86 -6.60
C PHE A 766 -8.31 -3.12 -5.29
N PHE A 767 -7.33 -2.36 -4.80
CA PHE A 767 -7.48 -1.59 -3.57
C PHE A 767 -8.40 -0.39 -3.77
N GLY A 768 -9.24 -0.10 -2.76
CA GLY A 768 -10.19 1.01 -2.78
C GLY A 768 -11.30 0.93 -3.84
N SER A 769 -11.49 -0.22 -4.50
CA SER A 769 -12.61 -0.48 -5.41
C SER A 769 -13.76 -1.15 -4.66
N ARG A 770 -14.98 -0.70 -4.89
CA ARG A 770 -16.18 -1.36 -4.35
C ARG A 770 -16.43 -2.72 -5.02
N LEU A 771 -15.99 -2.89 -6.27
CA LEU A 771 -16.20 -4.09 -7.07
C LEU A 771 -15.33 -5.27 -6.63
N SER A 772 -14.28 -5.03 -5.83
CA SER A 772 -13.55 -6.12 -5.20
C SER A 772 -14.46 -6.94 -4.26
N TYR A 773 -15.51 -6.32 -3.73
CA TYR A 773 -16.51 -6.94 -2.86
C TYR A 773 -17.66 -7.57 -3.67
N PRO A 774 -18.30 -8.63 -3.16
CA PRO A 774 -19.53 -9.18 -3.73
C PRO A 774 -20.71 -8.22 -3.55
N ASN A 775 -21.68 -8.27 -4.47
CA ASN A 775 -22.85 -7.36 -4.48
C ASN A 775 -23.64 -7.33 -3.15
N SER A 776 -23.66 -8.43 -2.39
CA SER A 776 -24.37 -8.52 -1.11
C SER A 776 -23.66 -7.81 0.05
N SER A 777 -22.37 -7.52 -0.07
CA SER A 777 -21.54 -6.86 0.94
C SER A 777 -20.69 -5.73 0.35
N GLN A 778 -21.12 -5.20 -0.80
CA GLN A 778 -20.46 -4.10 -1.46
C GLN A 778 -20.62 -2.82 -0.61
N PRO A 779 -19.52 -2.10 -0.30
CA PRO A 779 -19.59 -0.81 0.39
C PRO A 779 -20.51 0.16 -0.34
N GLU A 780 -21.05 1.18 0.33
CA GLU A 780 -21.87 2.22 -0.32
C GLU A 780 -21.04 3.17 -1.21
N ASP A 781 -21.68 3.97 -2.06
CA ASP A 781 -21.00 4.99 -2.88
C ASP A 781 -20.38 6.12 -2.04
N SER A 782 -20.82 6.27 -0.78
CA SER A 782 -20.30 7.20 0.22
C SER A 782 -19.00 6.74 0.89
N TRP A 783 -18.47 5.56 0.55
CA TRP A 783 -17.25 5.01 1.15
C TRP A 783 -16.09 6.00 1.05
N ASP A 784 -15.65 6.49 2.20
CA ASP A 784 -14.63 7.53 2.29
C ASP A 784 -13.23 7.02 1.92
N ASP A 785 -12.30 7.95 1.69
CA ASP A 785 -10.93 7.64 1.33
C ASP A 785 -10.19 6.89 2.46
N ALA A 786 -10.39 7.30 3.71
CA ALA A 786 -9.80 6.65 4.89
C ALA A 786 -10.11 5.15 4.96
N GLY A 787 -11.37 4.76 4.71
CA GLY A 787 -11.80 3.37 4.62
C GLY A 787 -11.30 2.67 3.36
N ARG A 788 -11.27 3.34 2.21
CA ARG A 788 -10.82 2.77 0.92
C ARG A 788 -9.34 2.40 0.93
N GLU A 789 -8.51 3.23 1.55
CA GLU A 789 -7.06 3.09 1.58
C GLU A 789 -6.56 2.14 2.67
N GLU A 790 -7.42 1.79 3.63
CA GLU A 790 -7.06 1.02 4.81
C GLU A 790 -6.48 -0.37 4.49
N LEU A 791 -7.10 -1.09 3.56
CA LEU A 791 -6.63 -2.44 3.20
C LEU A 791 -5.22 -2.40 2.59
N PHE A 792 -4.95 -1.40 1.76
CA PHE A 792 -3.63 -1.21 1.17
C PHE A 792 -2.58 -0.93 2.24
N GLN A 793 -2.88 -0.01 3.17
CA GLN A 793 -1.97 0.30 4.28
C GLN A 793 -1.60 -0.97 5.05
N ARG A 794 -2.59 -1.80 5.37
CA ARG A 794 -2.41 -3.06 6.12
C ARG A 794 -1.66 -4.15 5.35
N VAL A 795 -1.75 -4.18 4.01
CA VAL A 795 -0.99 -5.13 3.18
C VAL A 795 0.45 -4.65 2.94
N SER A 796 0.64 -3.34 2.73
CA SER A 796 1.94 -2.76 2.36
C SER A 796 3.04 -3.00 3.41
N SER A 797 2.68 -3.08 4.69
CA SER A 797 3.59 -3.38 5.81
C SER A 797 4.03 -4.84 5.87
N LEU A 798 3.28 -5.75 5.24
CA LEU A 798 3.49 -7.21 5.34
C LEU A 798 4.31 -7.79 4.20
N VAL A 799 4.54 -7.00 3.13
CA VAL A 799 5.12 -7.50 1.89
C VAL A 799 6.52 -6.97 1.63
N THR A 800 7.25 -7.70 0.81
CA THR A 800 8.55 -7.35 0.23
C THR A 800 8.58 -7.76 -1.23
N PHE A 801 9.58 -7.29 -1.98
CA PHE A 801 9.83 -7.62 -3.38
C PHE A 801 11.16 -8.37 -3.56
N GLN A 802 11.83 -8.65 -2.44
CA GLN A 802 13.18 -9.17 -2.35
C GLN A 802 13.23 -10.35 -1.39
N SER A 803 14.17 -11.25 -1.65
CA SER A 803 14.36 -12.46 -0.85
C SER A 803 15.83 -12.73 -0.59
N LYS A 804 16.12 -13.29 0.59
CA LYS A 804 17.48 -13.69 0.99
C LYS A 804 17.56 -15.15 1.44
N THR A 805 16.41 -15.81 1.61
CA THR A 805 16.32 -17.18 2.09
C THR A 805 15.72 -18.05 1.00
N PHE A 806 16.46 -19.08 0.62
CA PHE A 806 16.15 -19.89 -0.56
C PHE A 806 16.24 -21.38 -0.24
N ARG A 807 15.41 -22.17 -0.92
CA ARG A 807 15.52 -23.64 -0.96
C ARG A 807 16.11 -24.03 -2.30
N ILE A 808 17.25 -24.71 -2.28
CA ILE A 808 17.96 -25.21 -3.47
C ILE A 808 17.83 -26.72 -3.50
N VAL A 809 17.27 -27.25 -4.58
CA VAL A 809 17.24 -28.68 -4.86
C VAL A 809 18.26 -28.97 -5.95
N VAL A 810 19.20 -29.87 -5.67
CA VAL A 810 20.26 -30.27 -6.60
C VAL A 810 20.22 -31.77 -6.81
N ALA A 811 20.22 -32.21 -8.07
CA ALA A 811 20.37 -33.61 -8.45
C ALA A 811 21.66 -33.81 -9.24
N GLY A 812 22.48 -34.77 -8.82
CA GLY A 812 23.66 -35.24 -9.51
C GLY A 812 23.44 -36.62 -10.09
N GLN A 813 23.93 -36.84 -11.32
CA GLN A 813 23.90 -38.13 -11.99
C GLN A 813 25.28 -38.50 -12.53
N VAL A 814 25.55 -39.79 -12.55
CA VAL A 814 26.69 -40.39 -13.21
C VAL A 814 26.16 -41.29 -14.32
N LEU A 815 26.63 -41.05 -15.53
CA LEU A 815 26.31 -41.80 -16.73
C LEU A 815 27.48 -42.71 -17.11
N ASN A 816 27.17 -43.88 -17.65
CA ASN A 816 28.17 -44.70 -18.34
C ASN A 816 28.39 -44.20 -19.78
N GLN A 817 29.32 -44.83 -20.53
CA GLN A 817 29.58 -44.49 -21.94
C GLN A 817 28.36 -44.63 -22.87
N ALA A 818 27.38 -45.46 -22.50
CA ALA A 818 26.13 -45.63 -23.24
C ALA A 818 25.04 -44.61 -22.85
N GLY A 819 25.35 -43.65 -21.97
CA GLY A 819 24.41 -42.65 -21.48
C GLY A 819 23.40 -43.15 -20.43
N ALA A 820 23.57 -44.37 -19.92
CA ALA A 820 22.71 -44.91 -18.87
C ALA A 820 23.12 -44.42 -17.47
N VAL A 821 22.13 -44.08 -16.64
CA VAL A 821 22.35 -43.62 -15.26
C VAL A 821 22.80 -44.79 -14.39
N ILE A 822 24.02 -44.71 -13.87
CA ILE A 822 24.63 -45.71 -12.98
C ILE A 822 24.78 -45.23 -11.53
N GLY A 823 24.56 -43.94 -11.28
CA GLY A 823 24.52 -43.34 -9.96
C GLY A 823 23.68 -42.08 -9.97
N ARG A 824 22.90 -41.85 -8.92
CA ARG A 824 22.08 -40.65 -8.74
C ARG A 824 22.07 -40.25 -7.27
N LYS A 825 22.17 -38.95 -7.01
CA LYS A 825 22.02 -38.39 -5.66
C LYS A 825 21.24 -37.08 -5.76
N VAL A 826 20.35 -36.84 -4.80
CA VAL A 826 19.56 -35.61 -4.73
C VAL A 826 19.70 -35.03 -3.33
N ARG A 827 19.95 -33.73 -3.26
CA ARG A 827 20.04 -32.99 -2.01
C ARG A 827 19.19 -31.74 -2.05
N GLU A 828 18.66 -31.41 -0.88
CA GLU A 828 17.95 -30.18 -0.61
C GLU A 828 18.75 -29.37 0.41
N TYR A 829 18.95 -28.09 0.09
CA TYR A 829 19.61 -27.12 0.93
C TYR A 829 18.66 -25.95 1.20
N VAL A 830 18.56 -25.53 2.45
CA VAL A 830 17.97 -24.24 2.79
C VAL A 830 19.10 -23.31 3.18
N ILE A 831 19.28 -22.24 2.42
CA ILE A 831 20.37 -21.30 2.61
C ILE A 831 19.84 -19.88 2.78
N GLU A 832 20.56 -19.12 3.59
CA GLU A 832 20.46 -17.68 3.65
C GLU A 832 21.73 -17.09 3.01
N ILE A 833 21.55 -16.16 2.07
CA ILE A 833 22.65 -15.40 1.48
C ILE A 833 22.41 -13.92 1.76
N ALA A 834 23.31 -13.29 2.49
CA ALA A 834 23.24 -11.87 2.81
C ALA A 834 24.63 -11.20 2.75
N PRO A 835 24.70 -9.93 2.33
CA PRO A 835 25.92 -9.14 2.48
C PRO A 835 26.22 -8.84 3.95
N ALA A 836 27.49 -8.60 4.28
CA ALA A 836 27.84 -8.05 5.59
C ALA A 836 27.33 -6.60 5.71
N ARG A 837 26.86 -6.23 6.90
CA ARG A 837 26.27 -4.92 7.17
C ARG A 837 26.89 -4.23 8.37
N ASP A 838 26.85 -2.91 8.37
CA ASP A 838 27.16 -2.08 9.53
C ASP A 838 25.96 -1.95 10.48
N GLU A 839 26.13 -1.19 11.57
CA GLU A 839 25.10 -0.97 12.58
C GLU A 839 23.88 -0.20 12.05
N GLN A 840 24.07 0.57 10.98
CA GLN A 840 23.03 1.34 10.29
C GLN A 840 22.29 0.51 9.24
N GLY A 841 22.73 -0.73 9.00
CA GLY A 841 22.13 -1.67 8.04
C GLY A 841 22.61 -1.45 6.60
N ALA A 842 23.60 -0.61 6.35
CA ALA A 842 24.19 -0.43 5.04
C ALA A 842 25.15 -1.58 4.69
N ILE A 843 25.25 -1.90 3.40
CA ILE A 843 26.14 -2.95 2.91
C ILE A 843 27.59 -2.49 3.05
N ILE A 844 28.42 -3.30 3.70
CA ILE A 844 29.87 -3.06 3.78
C ILE A 844 30.50 -3.54 2.47
N PRO A 845 31.11 -2.65 1.66
CA PRO A 845 31.73 -3.05 0.41
C PRO A 845 32.90 -4.00 0.62
N ASN A 846 33.14 -4.90 -0.34
CA ASN A 846 34.29 -5.82 -0.38
C ASN A 846 34.37 -6.85 0.78
N GLN A 847 33.35 -6.96 1.63
CA GLN A 847 33.21 -8.07 2.55
C GLN A 847 32.65 -9.31 1.83
N PRO A 848 33.09 -10.53 2.19
CA PRO A 848 32.52 -11.75 1.64
C PRO A 848 31.04 -11.88 2.03
N LEU A 849 30.24 -12.47 1.14
CA LEU A 849 28.84 -12.78 1.44
C LEU A 849 28.77 -13.78 2.60
N GLN A 850 27.85 -13.53 3.52
CA GLN A 850 27.51 -14.46 4.58
C GLN A 850 26.55 -15.48 4.00
N ILE A 851 27.04 -16.70 3.78
CA ILE A 851 26.24 -17.84 3.32
C ILE A 851 26.04 -18.76 4.52
N ARG A 852 24.80 -18.89 4.97
CA ARG A 852 24.44 -19.74 6.10
C ARG A 852 23.54 -20.87 5.64
N THR A 853 24.01 -22.11 5.79
CA THR A 853 23.17 -23.29 5.60
C THR A 853 22.32 -23.51 6.84
N LEU A 854 21.00 -23.37 6.68
CA LEU A 854 20.02 -23.52 7.76
C LEU A 854 19.57 -24.99 7.90
N LEU A 855 19.51 -25.71 6.78
CA LEU A 855 19.07 -27.10 6.72
C LEU A 855 19.69 -27.81 5.51
N MET A 856 20.02 -29.08 5.68
CA MET A 856 20.45 -29.97 4.61
C MET A 856 19.71 -31.30 4.73
N ARG A 857 19.14 -31.80 3.61
CA ARG A 857 18.43 -33.09 3.56
C ARG A 857 18.83 -33.89 2.32
N ASN A 858 18.96 -35.20 2.49
CA ASN A 858 19.03 -36.13 1.36
C ASN A 858 17.60 -36.55 1.00
N LEU A 859 17.25 -36.49 -0.29
CA LEU A 859 15.92 -36.84 -0.82
C LEU A 859 15.87 -38.25 -1.39
#